data_AF-A0A7X7G1T7-F1
#
_entry.id   AF-A0A7X7G1T7-F1
#
_cell.length_a   1.000
_cell.length_b   1.000
_cell.length_c   1.000
_cell.angle_alpha   90.00
_cell.angle_beta   90.00
_cell.angle_gamma   90.00
#
_symmetry.space_group_name_H-M   'P 1'
#
loop_
_entity.id
_entity.type
_entity.pdbx_description
1 polymer ?
#
loop_
_entity_poly.entity_id
_entity_poly.type
_entity_poly.pdbx_seq_one_letter_code
_entity_poly.pdbx_strand_id
1 'polypeptide(L)'
;MKQTIASAVFGLALAFASSAEAADPASANANPAAEKIKTLLEKAAKGRMSEVFVAEYCSGSKAASADALKRMKQDAIRDYEALLAIPEFKAEAAKGGALSRSAEAAIDLAELYADAGQADKASALLAETLKAPQHRNTLLRGYTALANVAALRNDKADVIKAYRELLGKVPPDTAFGRGDGFRNYMDLAKLALNYLEGCDLDALQLPKHTDAKAYPTPQDARYSNDFVPLESVKIEGIDAGSPLYKLIAVKFKRYGIEVGPKGSFAVRINTADAPVAPEKPQAYALKVTKAGAVIRGADKSGAVWGVVSLIQLIDPAKKAIRLCEINDWPVTLRRGHSGSFASQVEYSLFSKENFIANQNGVLFPNDARDYACPALHRMIAAAEAKAFTDFGLELAYLERRVMWWGMSLDNENVFRMERDLGAFFASIGVSHGIAFDDTRYPGNADDLKKHGMLRAELDAKFMARLDREVKAVHPNYRLIFCPPFYWGPDARGMQFTDQERETYLGAFGTHTDPGVGIWWSGGAVLARTVRPDQVEWFRKLTKRNPTLWQNRTGNHESLNYIADETPLDEWYYKGMVQNDVAAVMKNAGMPGEGTQCYVFANYLWNPAAYDRAAALKSAMDLLFGQGIYELLKPGADALAYFDRYLLDIQPSILKENVQDLEAKIKLARDMWDKAYAISGKALDTFPAYYRLGISRAEGVLKAAKNPPDFNALYKKYAKEVAQTEGEAAKFAGYSKAKGDILITAPGIFGGRGVSVNNHSMYNGDNRLGTPLYGAQTPYAKGSCEFTLDPIKGDVEILVSASDDERADKCLVRISVNGETLYEGADAFPDKAYAVKSVVAPRKLLRKDNTIVVENLSPGDNPRGVPWIYVNFIVVRQK
;
A
#
# COMPACT_ATOMS: atom_id res chain seq x y z
N MET A 1 -29.41 -13.11 5.66
CA MET A 1 -28.10 -12.78 5.06
C MET A 1 -27.86 -13.41 3.67
N LYS A 2 -28.91 -13.76 2.91
CA LYS A 2 -28.81 -14.25 1.51
C LYS A 2 -29.00 -13.15 0.44
N GLN A 3 -29.25 -11.90 0.85
CA GLN A 3 -29.68 -10.80 -0.02
C GLN A 3 -28.58 -9.79 -0.40
N THR A 4 -27.41 -9.81 0.23
CA THR A 4 -26.42 -8.74 0.07
C THR A 4 -25.41 -8.96 -1.06
N ILE A 5 -25.31 -10.19 -1.58
CA ILE A 5 -24.40 -10.51 -2.71
C ILE A 5 -25.05 -10.20 -4.06
N ALA A 6 -26.38 -10.22 -4.14
CA ALA A 6 -27.09 -9.79 -5.34
C ALA A 6 -26.79 -8.31 -5.65
N SER A 7 -26.71 -7.42 -4.66
CA SER A 7 -26.66 -5.97 -4.89
C SER A 7 -25.35 -5.44 -5.49
N ALA A 8 -24.20 -6.08 -5.28
CA ALA A 8 -22.93 -5.64 -5.90
C ALA A 8 -22.80 -6.11 -7.37
N VAL A 9 -23.37 -7.27 -7.69
CA VAL A 9 -23.41 -7.84 -9.05
C VAL A 9 -24.55 -7.23 -9.88
N PHE A 10 -25.68 -6.89 -9.24
CA PHE A 10 -26.82 -6.23 -9.86
C PHE A 10 -26.62 -4.72 -10.04
N GLY A 11 -25.71 -4.06 -9.30
CA GLY A 11 -25.58 -2.61 -9.27
C GLY A 11 -25.30 -1.95 -10.63
N LEU A 12 -24.57 -2.62 -11.53
CA LEU A 12 -24.37 -2.12 -12.89
C LEU A 12 -25.56 -2.44 -13.81
N ALA A 13 -26.13 -3.65 -13.73
CA ALA A 13 -27.28 -4.04 -14.56
C ALA A 13 -28.56 -3.24 -14.22
N LEU A 14 -28.77 -2.90 -12.93
CA LEU A 14 -29.88 -2.06 -12.46
C LEU A 14 -29.63 -0.56 -12.72
N ALA A 15 -28.40 -0.07 -12.65
CA ALA A 15 -28.09 1.30 -13.05
C ALA A 15 -28.35 1.57 -14.55
N PHE A 16 -28.22 0.54 -15.40
CA PHE A 16 -28.59 0.61 -16.82
C PHE A 16 -30.08 0.36 -17.10
N ALA A 17 -30.84 -0.16 -16.14
CA ALA A 17 -32.30 -0.20 -16.22
C ALA A 17 -32.93 1.13 -15.78
N SER A 18 -32.30 1.85 -14.84
CA SER A 18 -32.84 3.10 -14.29
C SER A 18 -32.54 4.36 -15.10
N SER A 19 -31.64 4.32 -16.09
CA SER A 19 -31.42 5.47 -16.99
C SER A 19 -32.44 5.58 -18.12
N ALA A 20 -33.46 4.71 -18.15
CA ALA A 20 -34.58 4.75 -19.09
C ALA A 20 -35.77 5.57 -18.56
N GLU A 21 -35.75 6.04 -17.30
CA GLU A 21 -36.86 6.78 -16.70
C GLU A 21 -36.63 8.30 -16.77
N ALA A 22 -36.68 8.81 -18.00
CA ALA A 22 -37.01 10.21 -18.27
C ALA A 22 -37.72 10.32 -19.62
N ALA A 23 -38.73 9.47 -19.84
CA ALA A 23 -39.65 9.60 -20.95
C ALA A 23 -41.09 9.55 -20.43
N ASP A 24 -41.89 10.50 -20.94
CA ASP A 24 -43.32 10.73 -20.70
C ASP A 24 -44.15 9.44 -20.58
N PRO A 25 -45.01 9.26 -19.54
CA PRO A 25 -45.79 8.04 -19.31
C PRO A 25 -46.85 7.71 -20.37
N ALA A 26 -46.99 8.51 -21.44
CA ALA A 26 -48.08 8.39 -22.41
C ALA A 26 -47.76 7.63 -23.72
N SER A 27 -46.61 6.96 -23.86
CA SER A 27 -46.33 6.11 -25.04
C SER A 27 -45.94 4.67 -24.67
N ALA A 28 -46.89 3.91 -24.14
CA ALA A 28 -46.76 2.47 -23.94
C ALA A 28 -46.93 1.72 -25.29
N ASN A 29 -45.83 1.57 -26.03
CA ASN A 29 -45.61 0.43 -26.90
C ASN A 29 -44.24 -0.15 -26.52
N ALA A 30 -44.23 -1.15 -25.64
CA ALA A 30 -43.02 -1.86 -25.28
C ALA A 30 -42.44 -2.51 -26.54
N ASN A 31 -41.31 -1.97 -27.03
CA ASN A 31 -40.63 -2.49 -28.21
C ASN A 31 -40.23 -3.96 -27.96
N PRO A 32 -40.77 -4.96 -28.69
CA PRO A 32 -40.45 -6.37 -28.48
C PRO A 32 -38.95 -6.69 -28.57
N ALA A 33 -38.18 -5.88 -29.33
CA ALA A 33 -36.73 -6.00 -29.40
C ALA A 33 -36.04 -5.63 -28.08
N ALA A 34 -36.54 -4.63 -27.35
CA ALA A 34 -35.96 -4.18 -26.08
C ALA A 34 -36.12 -5.24 -24.97
N GLU A 35 -37.29 -5.87 -24.88
CA GLU A 35 -37.54 -6.92 -23.88
C GLU A 35 -36.75 -8.20 -24.20
N LYS A 36 -36.59 -8.52 -25.49
CA LYS A 36 -35.73 -9.61 -25.95
C LYS A 36 -34.25 -9.36 -25.62
N ILE A 37 -33.75 -8.14 -25.84
CA ILE A 37 -32.38 -7.74 -25.47
C ILE A 37 -32.16 -7.88 -23.97
N LYS A 38 -33.07 -7.33 -23.14
CA LYS A 38 -33.00 -7.43 -21.68
C LYS A 38 -32.95 -8.89 -21.20
N THR A 39 -33.85 -9.73 -21.71
CA THR A 39 -33.92 -11.15 -21.37
C THR A 39 -32.62 -11.88 -21.72
N LEU A 40 -32.06 -11.62 -22.90
CA LEU A 40 -30.81 -12.24 -23.33
C LEU A 40 -29.60 -11.75 -22.52
N LEU A 41 -29.54 -10.46 -22.18
CA LEU A 41 -28.51 -9.92 -21.30
C LEU A 41 -28.54 -10.58 -19.92
N GLU A 42 -29.72 -10.74 -19.32
CA GLU A 42 -29.88 -11.40 -18.02
C GLU A 42 -29.49 -12.88 -18.06
N LYS A 43 -29.77 -13.58 -19.16
CA LYS A 43 -29.36 -14.98 -19.35
C LYS A 43 -27.86 -15.11 -19.57
N ALA A 44 -27.31 -14.32 -20.48
CA ALA A 44 -25.88 -14.32 -20.82
C ALA A 44 -25.01 -13.93 -19.61
N ALA A 45 -25.48 -12.99 -18.78
CA ALA A 45 -24.80 -12.56 -17.56
C ALA A 45 -24.52 -13.73 -16.59
N LYS A 46 -25.36 -14.78 -16.58
CA LYS A 46 -25.21 -15.97 -15.72
C LYS A 46 -24.00 -16.84 -16.08
N GLY A 47 -23.48 -16.68 -17.30
CA GLY A 47 -22.29 -17.38 -17.76
C GLY A 47 -21.03 -16.53 -17.77
N ARG A 48 -21.06 -15.33 -17.17
CA ARG A 48 -19.86 -14.48 -17.05
C ARG A 48 -18.76 -15.21 -16.29
N MET A 49 -17.52 -14.91 -16.66
CA MET A 49 -16.32 -15.55 -16.10
C MET A 49 -16.22 -15.47 -14.57
N SER A 50 -16.63 -14.36 -13.97
CA SER A 50 -16.67 -14.22 -12.50
C SER A 50 -17.68 -15.17 -11.83
N GLU A 51 -18.85 -15.39 -12.44
CA GLU A 51 -19.87 -16.29 -11.92
C GLU A 51 -19.48 -17.76 -12.13
N VAL A 52 -18.84 -18.06 -13.26
CA VAL A 52 -18.19 -19.35 -13.54
C VAL A 52 -17.09 -19.65 -12.53
N PHE A 53 -16.21 -18.69 -12.26
CA PHE A 53 -15.15 -18.83 -11.27
C PHE A 53 -15.71 -19.11 -9.86
N VAL A 54 -16.72 -18.34 -9.43
CA VAL A 54 -17.41 -18.57 -8.16
C VAL A 54 -18.07 -19.96 -8.14
N ALA A 55 -18.70 -20.39 -9.23
CA ALA A 55 -19.30 -21.71 -9.30
C ALA A 55 -18.25 -22.84 -9.18
N GLU A 56 -17.13 -22.73 -9.92
CA GLU A 56 -16.08 -23.75 -10.03
C GLU A 56 -15.24 -23.89 -8.75
N TYR A 57 -14.88 -22.77 -8.13
CA TYR A 57 -13.91 -22.74 -7.02
C TYR A 57 -14.55 -22.47 -5.66
N CYS A 58 -15.72 -21.80 -5.63
CA CYS A 58 -16.26 -21.26 -4.39
C CYS A 58 -17.51 -21.97 -3.87
N SER A 59 -18.26 -22.68 -4.70
CA SER A 59 -19.67 -22.95 -4.37
C SER A 59 -19.93 -24.04 -3.32
N GLY A 60 -18.97 -24.92 -2.96
CA GLY A 60 -19.17 -26.02 -2.00
C GLY A 60 -20.34 -26.99 -2.33
N SER A 61 -21.12 -26.67 -3.35
CA SER A 61 -22.37 -27.30 -3.71
C SER A 61 -22.09 -28.36 -4.76
N LYS A 62 -22.80 -29.49 -4.65
CA LYS A 62 -22.75 -30.60 -5.61
C LYS A 62 -23.13 -30.22 -7.07
N ALA A 63 -23.39 -28.95 -7.36
CA ALA A 63 -23.90 -28.47 -8.65
C ALA A 63 -22.81 -28.19 -9.70
N ALA A 64 -21.55 -27.97 -9.34
CA ALA A 64 -20.50 -27.68 -10.31
C ALA A 64 -19.68 -28.94 -10.66
N SER A 65 -20.30 -29.92 -11.32
CA SER A 65 -19.50 -30.87 -12.10
C SER A 65 -18.88 -30.15 -13.30
N ALA A 66 -17.72 -30.61 -13.78
CA ALA A 66 -17.09 -30.05 -14.99
C ALA A 66 -18.09 -29.97 -16.17
N ASP A 67 -19.03 -30.92 -16.24
CA ASP A 67 -20.08 -30.94 -17.27
C ASP A 67 -21.14 -29.85 -17.08
N ALA A 68 -21.52 -29.53 -15.84
CA ALA A 68 -22.46 -28.44 -15.57
C ALA A 68 -21.84 -27.09 -15.95
N LEU A 69 -20.56 -26.89 -15.63
CA LEU A 69 -19.82 -25.69 -16.00
C LEU A 69 -19.68 -25.55 -17.52
N LYS A 70 -19.33 -26.66 -18.19
CA LYS A 70 -19.25 -26.72 -19.65
C LYS A 70 -20.60 -26.34 -20.30
N ARG A 71 -21.72 -26.85 -19.78
CA ARG A 71 -23.07 -26.49 -20.26
C ARG A 71 -23.37 -25.01 -20.05
N MET A 72 -23.08 -24.46 -18.87
CA MET A 72 -23.28 -23.03 -18.58
C MET A 72 -22.50 -22.14 -19.57
N LYS A 73 -21.23 -22.46 -19.86
CA LYS A 73 -20.44 -21.72 -20.86
C LYS A 73 -21.05 -21.82 -22.26
N GLN A 74 -21.51 -23.01 -22.66
CA GLN A 74 -22.15 -23.22 -23.96
C GLN A 74 -23.48 -22.46 -24.09
N ASP A 75 -24.30 -22.45 -23.04
CA ASP A 75 -25.54 -21.69 -23.01
C ASP A 75 -25.27 -20.19 -23.11
N ALA A 76 -24.26 -19.68 -22.41
CA ALA A 76 -23.86 -18.28 -22.48
C ALA A 76 -23.34 -17.88 -23.86
N ILE A 77 -22.52 -18.71 -24.51
CA ILE A 77 -22.08 -18.50 -25.90
C ILE A 77 -23.30 -18.34 -26.81
N ARG A 78 -24.26 -19.27 -26.74
CA ARG A 78 -25.48 -19.22 -27.55
C ARG A 78 -26.28 -17.94 -27.29
N ASP A 79 -26.42 -17.55 -26.03
CA ASP A 79 -27.23 -16.40 -25.64
C ASP A 79 -26.57 -15.07 -26.07
N TYR A 80 -25.24 -14.96 -25.97
CA TYR A 80 -24.47 -13.81 -26.50
C TYR A 80 -24.47 -13.78 -28.04
N GLU A 81 -24.36 -14.91 -28.73
CA GLU A 81 -24.50 -14.99 -30.20
C GLU A 81 -25.89 -14.50 -30.64
N ALA A 82 -26.95 -14.96 -29.97
CA ALA A 82 -28.32 -14.55 -30.24
C ALA A 82 -28.54 -13.04 -29.97
N LEU A 83 -27.90 -12.51 -28.94
CA LEU A 83 -27.95 -11.10 -28.59
C LEU A 83 -27.26 -10.21 -29.65
N LEU A 84 -26.05 -10.59 -30.08
CA LEU A 84 -25.27 -9.85 -31.08
C LEU A 84 -25.82 -10.00 -32.51
N ALA A 85 -26.73 -10.96 -32.75
CA ALA A 85 -27.47 -11.09 -33.99
C ALA A 85 -28.63 -10.08 -34.13
N ILE A 86 -29.03 -9.40 -33.05
CA ILE A 86 -30.09 -8.38 -33.08
C ILE A 86 -29.52 -7.09 -33.71
N PRO A 87 -30.01 -6.63 -34.88
CA PRO A 87 -29.43 -5.48 -35.59
C PRO A 87 -29.42 -4.19 -34.76
N GLU A 88 -30.49 -3.93 -34.00
CA GLU A 88 -30.65 -2.74 -33.15
C GLU A 88 -29.62 -2.71 -32.03
N PHE A 89 -29.32 -3.87 -31.43
CA PHE A 89 -28.31 -4.00 -30.38
C PHE A 89 -26.89 -3.89 -30.95
N LYS A 90 -26.63 -4.55 -32.08
CA LYS A 90 -25.33 -4.49 -32.76
C LYS A 90 -24.98 -3.06 -33.20
N ALA A 91 -25.98 -2.28 -33.61
CA ALA A 91 -25.80 -0.88 -34.01
C ALA A 91 -25.38 0.05 -32.85
N GLU A 92 -25.52 -0.36 -31.57
CA GLU A 92 -25.07 0.45 -30.42
C GLU A 92 -23.55 0.65 -30.40
N ALA A 93 -22.75 -0.32 -30.86
CA ALA A 93 -21.29 -0.24 -30.89
C ALA A 93 -20.74 0.82 -31.85
N ALA A 94 -21.55 1.27 -32.82
CA ALA A 94 -21.17 2.29 -33.80
C ALA A 94 -21.38 3.73 -33.32
N LYS A 95 -22.09 3.95 -32.19
CA LYS A 95 -22.52 5.29 -31.76
C LYS A 95 -21.44 6.11 -31.04
N GLY A 96 -20.34 5.50 -30.58
CA GLY A 96 -19.19 6.16 -29.94
C GLY A 96 -19.53 6.91 -28.63
N GLY A 97 -18.52 7.26 -27.84
CA GLY A 97 -18.64 8.22 -26.72
C GLY A 97 -19.22 7.73 -25.38
N ALA A 98 -19.91 6.57 -25.32
CA ALA A 98 -20.39 5.94 -24.09
C ALA A 98 -20.02 4.44 -24.04
N LEU A 99 -20.08 3.82 -22.85
CA LEU A 99 -19.85 2.38 -22.70
C LEU A 99 -20.90 1.60 -23.50
N SER A 100 -20.49 0.96 -24.60
CA SER A 100 -21.41 0.24 -25.49
C SER A 100 -21.71 -1.16 -24.94
N ARG A 101 -22.99 -1.43 -24.70
CA ARG A 101 -23.43 -2.75 -24.23
C ARG A 101 -23.14 -3.85 -25.24
N SER A 102 -23.22 -3.56 -26.54
CA SER A 102 -22.89 -4.54 -27.57
C SER A 102 -21.40 -4.77 -27.73
N ALA A 103 -20.56 -3.75 -27.53
CA ALA A 103 -19.11 -3.95 -27.49
C ALA A 103 -18.69 -4.80 -26.27
N GLU A 104 -19.24 -4.51 -25.09
CA GLU A 104 -18.97 -5.32 -23.89
C GLU A 104 -19.45 -6.78 -24.06
N ALA A 105 -20.63 -6.99 -24.64
CA ALA A 105 -21.14 -8.32 -24.95
C ALA A 105 -20.28 -9.07 -25.99
N ALA A 106 -19.71 -8.37 -26.97
CA ALA A 106 -18.78 -8.96 -27.93
C ALA A 106 -17.44 -9.36 -27.28
N ILE A 107 -16.95 -8.57 -26.32
CA ILE A 107 -15.76 -8.91 -25.54
C ILE A 107 -16.04 -10.14 -24.65
N ASP A 108 -17.18 -10.16 -23.94
CA ASP A 108 -17.61 -11.33 -23.13
C ASP A 108 -17.66 -12.61 -23.98
N LEU A 109 -18.26 -12.53 -25.17
CA LEU A 109 -18.36 -13.66 -26.10
C LEU A 109 -16.99 -14.10 -26.61
N ALA A 110 -16.09 -13.17 -26.92
CA ALA A 110 -14.75 -13.51 -27.36
C ALA A 110 -13.93 -14.22 -26.26
N GLU A 111 -14.06 -13.79 -25.00
CA GLU A 111 -13.44 -14.47 -23.86
C GLU A 111 -14.00 -15.90 -23.73
N LEU A 112 -15.31 -16.09 -23.87
CA LEU A 112 -15.93 -17.42 -23.87
C LEU A 112 -15.47 -18.30 -25.03
N TYR A 113 -15.27 -17.74 -26.23
CA TYR A 113 -14.68 -18.47 -27.36
C TYR A 113 -13.25 -18.88 -27.07
N ALA A 114 -12.43 -18.00 -26.52
CA ALA A 114 -11.05 -18.29 -26.15
C ALA A 114 -10.98 -19.46 -25.16
N ASP A 115 -11.82 -19.41 -24.12
CA ASP A 115 -12.00 -20.47 -23.13
C ASP A 115 -12.46 -21.81 -23.73
N ALA A 116 -13.28 -21.76 -24.79
CA ALA A 116 -13.76 -22.94 -25.51
C ALA A 116 -12.74 -23.47 -26.55
N GLY A 117 -11.52 -22.92 -26.60
CA GLY A 117 -10.50 -23.29 -27.58
C GLY A 117 -10.72 -22.73 -28.98
N GLN A 118 -11.62 -21.76 -29.14
CA GLN A 118 -11.98 -21.10 -30.41
C GLN A 118 -11.24 -19.75 -30.57
N ALA A 119 -9.91 -19.77 -30.39
CA ALA A 119 -9.07 -18.55 -30.40
C ALA A 119 -9.22 -17.71 -31.68
N ASP A 120 -9.38 -18.34 -32.85
CA ASP A 120 -9.55 -17.62 -34.13
C ASP A 120 -10.86 -16.83 -34.18
N LYS A 121 -11.94 -17.45 -33.69
CA LYS A 121 -13.25 -16.82 -33.59
C LYS A 121 -13.24 -15.66 -32.60
N ALA A 122 -12.57 -15.84 -31.45
CA ALA A 122 -12.36 -14.80 -30.45
C ALA A 122 -11.56 -13.61 -31.01
N SER A 123 -10.42 -13.88 -31.65
CA SER A 123 -9.53 -12.88 -32.23
C SER A 123 -10.24 -12.05 -33.30
N ALA A 124 -11.02 -12.69 -34.19
CA ALA A 124 -11.77 -12.02 -35.23
C ALA A 124 -12.86 -11.10 -34.66
N LEU A 125 -13.60 -11.58 -33.65
CA LEU A 125 -14.65 -10.80 -32.98
C LEU A 125 -14.08 -9.57 -32.26
N LEU A 126 -12.97 -9.72 -31.54
CA LEU A 126 -12.29 -8.60 -30.87
C LEU A 126 -11.75 -7.59 -31.87
N ALA A 127 -11.06 -8.05 -32.92
CA ALA A 127 -10.54 -7.18 -33.97
C ALA A 127 -11.64 -6.36 -34.64
N GLU A 128 -12.80 -6.96 -34.91
CA GLU A 128 -13.97 -6.25 -35.46
C GLU A 128 -14.53 -5.22 -34.46
N THR A 129 -14.72 -5.63 -33.20
CA THR A 129 -15.27 -4.78 -32.13
C THR A 129 -14.42 -3.52 -31.89
N LEU A 130 -13.10 -3.66 -31.99
CA LEU A 130 -12.13 -2.59 -31.73
C LEU A 130 -11.85 -1.65 -32.92
N LYS A 131 -12.50 -1.85 -34.09
CA LYS A 131 -12.40 -0.95 -35.26
C LYS A 131 -13.10 0.39 -35.03
N ALA A 132 -14.25 0.39 -34.37
CA ALA A 132 -15.02 1.61 -34.10
C ALA A 132 -14.42 2.40 -32.91
N PRO A 133 -14.62 3.73 -32.83
CA PRO A 133 -14.27 4.51 -31.64
C PRO A 133 -15.04 3.99 -30.41
N GLN A 134 -14.30 3.50 -29.41
CA GLN A 134 -14.88 2.95 -28.18
C GLN A 134 -14.60 3.85 -26.97
N HIS A 135 -15.41 3.66 -25.92
CA HIS A 135 -15.12 4.21 -24.60
C HIS A 135 -13.78 3.68 -24.06
N ARG A 136 -13.05 4.51 -23.30
CA ARG A 136 -11.74 4.17 -22.72
C ARG A 136 -11.72 2.79 -22.06
N ASN A 137 -12.70 2.49 -21.22
CA ASN A 137 -12.73 1.22 -20.47
C ASN A 137 -12.96 0.01 -21.38
N THR A 138 -13.74 0.16 -22.45
CA THR A 138 -13.96 -0.88 -23.46
C THR A 138 -12.68 -1.15 -24.25
N LEU A 139 -11.89 -0.10 -24.58
CA LEU A 139 -10.58 -0.28 -25.20
C LEU A 139 -9.62 -1.05 -24.29
N LEU A 140 -9.51 -0.66 -23.02
CA LEU A 140 -8.66 -1.33 -22.03
C LEU A 140 -8.98 -2.82 -21.93
N ARG A 141 -10.26 -3.15 -21.80
CA ARG A 141 -10.73 -4.52 -21.68
C ARG A 141 -10.55 -5.31 -22.98
N GLY A 142 -11.01 -4.78 -24.11
CA GLY A 142 -10.96 -5.47 -25.40
C GLY A 142 -9.53 -5.74 -25.89
N TYR A 143 -8.61 -4.79 -25.71
CA TYR A 143 -7.20 -5.02 -26.04
C TYR A 143 -6.51 -6.00 -25.09
N THR A 144 -6.90 -6.03 -23.81
CA THR A 144 -6.40 -7.04 -22.88
C THR A 144 -6.92 -8.44 -23.25
N ALA A 145 -8.19 -8.57 -23.62
CA ALA A 145 -8.75 -9.81 -24.13
C ALA A 145 -8.04 -10.26 -25.42
N LEU A 146 -7.72 -9.33 -26.34
CA LEU A 146 -6.98 -9.62 -27.57
C LEU A 146 -5.56 -10.11 -27.28
N ALA A 147 -4.86 -9.45 -26.36
CA ALA A 147 -3.56 -9.88 -25.88
C ALA A 147 -3.63 -11.27 -25.24
N ASN A 148 -4.69 -11.60 -24.51
CA ASN A 148 -4.85 -12.93 -23.95
C ASN A 148 -5.10 -14.02 -24.99
N VAL A 149 -5.89 -13.75 -26.02
CA VAL A 149 -6.07 -14.68 -27.13
C VAL A 149 -4.72 -14.96 -27.82
N ALA A 150 -3.88 -13.93 -28.00
CA ALA A 150 -2.52 -14.11 -28.50
C ALA A 150 -1.65 -14.93 -27.53
N ALA A 151 -1.72 -14.65 -26.23
CA ALA A 151 -0.98 -15.40 -25.22
C ALA A 151 -1.38 -16.87 -25.12
N LEU A 152 -2.66 -17.21 -25.34
CA LEU A 152 -3.14 -18.60 -25.43
C LEU A 152 -2.51 -19.37 -26.59
N ARG A 153 -2.15 -18.67 -27.68
CA ARG A 153 -1.38 -19.22 -28.80
C ARG A 153 0.14 -19.18 -28.57
N ASN A 154 0.57 -18.72 -27.39
CA ASN A 154 1.97 -18.41 -27.09
C ASN A 154 2.59 -17.39 -28.08
N ASP A 155 1.77 -16.50 -28.66
CA ASP A 155 2.21 -15.48 -29.61
C ASP A 155 2.54 -14.17 -28.91
N LYS A 156 3.80 -14.06 -28.49
CA LYS A 156 4.34 -12.86 -27.85
C LYS A 156 4.27 -11.61 -28.74
N ALA A 157 4.42 -11.74 -30.06
CA ALA A 157 4.46 -10.58 -30.95
C ALA A 157 3.10 -9.91 -31.04
N ASP A 158 2.04 -10.71 -31.11
CA ASP A 158 0.66 -10.20 -31.13
C ASP A 158 0.22 -9.63 -29.76
N VAL A 159 0.73 -10.16 -28.64
CA VAL A 159 0.56 -9.53 -27.32
C VAL A 159 1.14 -8.11 -27.31
N ILE A 160 2.40 -7.98 -27.76
CA ILE A 160 3.09 -6.69 -27.85
C ILE A 160 2.33 -5.73 -28.76
N LYS A 161 1.90 -6.21 -29.93
CA LYS A 161 1.12 -5.42 -30.89
C LYS A 161 -0.18 -4.90 -30.28
N ALA A 162 -0.97 -5.77 -29.64
CA ALA A 162 -2.22 -5.39 -29.00
C ALA A 162 -2.01 -4.29 -27.94
N TYR A 163 -0.99 -4.42 -27.09
CA TYR A 163 -0.72 -3.41 -26.07
C TYR A 163 -0.11 -2.11 -26.61
N ARG A 164 0.72 -2.16 -27.67
CA ARG A 164 1.16 -0.92 -28.34
C ARG A 164 -0.02 -0.17 -28.96
N GLU A 165 -0.95 -0.87 -29.60
CA GLU A 165 -2.16 -0.26 -30.14
C GLU A 165 -3.04 0.34 -29.04
N LEU A 166 -3.19 -0.34 -27.90
CA LEU A 166 -3.90 0.18 -26.74
C LEU A 166 -3.29 1.49 -26.24
N LEU A 167 -1.97 1.52 -26.01
CA LEU A 167 -1.27 2.72 -25.54
C LEU A 167 -1.30 3.86 -26.56
N GLY A 168 -1.41 3.56 -27.85
CA GLY A 168 -1.61 4.56 -28.89
C GLY A 168 -3.02 5.16 -28.91
N LYS A 169 -4.02 4.46 -28.37
CA LYS A 169 -5.44 4.87 -28.39
C LYS A 169 -5.92 5.47 -27.06
N VAL A 170 -5.32 5.08 -25.94
CA VAL A 170 -5.74 5.50 -24.59
C VAL A 170 -4.65 6.37 -23.97
N PRO A 171 -4.93 7.65 -23.67
CA PRO A 171 -3.95 8.50 -22.99
C PRO A 171 -3.66 7.98 -21.57
N PRO A 172 -2.44 8.18 -21.05
CA PRO A 172 -2.08 7.80 -19.69
C PRO A 172 -2.87 8.59 -18.64
N ASP A 173 -3.21 7.95 -17.52
CA ASP A 173 -3.89 8.60 -16.39
C ASP A 173 -2.97 9.58 -15.67
N THR A 174 -3.52 10.74 -15.29
CA THR A 174 -2.80 11.81 -14.56
C THR A 174 -2.97 11.75 -13.04
N ALA A 175 -3.77 10.82 -12.51
CA ALA A 175 -4.13 10.77 -11.08
C ALA A 175 -3.54 9.55 -10.35
N PHE A 176 -2.70 9.83 -9.33
CA PHE A 176 -2.27 8.83 -8.34
C PHE A 176 -3.45 8.42 -7.45
N GLY A 177 -3.77 7.14 -7.40
CA GLY A 177 -4.73 6.60 -6.45
C GLY A 177 -4.68 5.08 -6.42
N ARG A 178 -4.87 4.49 -5.23
CA ARG A 178 -4.94 3.04 -5.06
C ARG A 178 -6.30 2.54 -5.56
N GLY A 179 -6.27 1.57 -6.47
CA GLY A 179 -7.32 0.54 -6.53
C GLY A 179 -8.56 0.80 -7.37
N ASP A 180 -8.42 1.19 -8.65
CA ASP A 180 -9.46 0.83 -9.61
C ASP A 180 -8.98 -0.28 -10.56
N GLY A 181 -9.88 -1.20 -10.92
CA GLY A 181 -9.57 -2.34 -11.79
C GLY A 181 -9.18 -1.90 -13.21
N PHE A 182 -9.60 -0.71 -13.66
CA PHE A 182 -9.31 -0.21 -15.01
C PHE A 182 -7.90 0.40 -15.13
N ARG A 183 -7.33 1.01 -14.07
CA ARG A 183 -5.91 1.38 -14.00
C ARG A 183 -5.02 0.15 -14.10
N ASN A 184 -5.45 -0.98 -13.54
CA ASN A 184 -4.68 -2.21 -13.59
C ASN A 184 -4.43 -2.70 -15.03
N TYR A 185 -5.38 -2.55 -15.97
CA TYR A 185 -5.15 -2.94 -17.37
C TYR A 185 -4.08 -2.11 -18.07
N MET A 186 -4.05 -0.81 -17.78
CA MET A 186 -3.05 0.10 -18.32
C MET A 186 -1.66 -0.21 -17.75
N ASP A 187 -1.57 -0.48 -16.45
CA ASP A 187 -0.31 -0.85 -15.82
C ASP A 187 0.15 -2.25 -16.22
N LEU A 188 -0.76 -3.20 -16.43
CA LEU A 188 -0.48 -4.51 -17.01
C LEU A 188 0.09 -4.38 -18.43
N ALA A 189 -0.48 -3.51 -19.27
CA ALA A 189 0.05 -3.25 -20.61
C ALA A 189 1.48 -2.69 -20.57
N LYS A 190 1.76 -1.73 -19.69
CA LYS A 190 3.12 -1.17 -19.50
C LYS A 190 4.10 -2.24 -18.98
N LEU A 191 3.69 -3.05 -18.01
CA LEU A 191 4.47 -4.18 -17.48
C LEU A 191 4.78 -5.20 -18.59
N ALA A 192 3.76 -5.57 -19.37
CA ALA A 192 3.89 -6.51 -20.47
C ALA A 192 4.89 -6.00 -21.52
N LEU A 193 4.76 -4.76 -21.97
CA LEU A 193 5.70 -4.20 -22.94
C LEU A 193 7.12 -4.15 -22.39
N ASN A 194 7.32 -3.70 -21.15
CA ASN A 194 8.63 -3.64 -20.53
C ASN A 194 9.33 -5.00 -20.49
N TYR A 195 8.63 -6.07 -20.10
CA TYR A 195 9.27 -7.38 -19.94
C TYR A 195 9.27 -8.22 -21.22
N LEU A 196 8.23 -8.12 -22.04
CA LEU A 196 8.16 -8.88 -23.29
C LEU A 196 9.06 -8.28 -24.36
N GLU A 197 9.18 -6.96 -24.50
CA GLU A 197 10.12 -6.38 -25.47
C GLU A 197 11.59 -6.55 -25.04
N GLY A 198 11.79 -6.82 -23.76
CA GLY A 198 13.08 -6.96 -23.10
C GLY A 198 13.22 -5.87 -22.04
N CYS A 199 13.53 -6.27 -20.81
CA CYS A 199 13.60 -5.37 -19.65
C CYS A 199 14.46 -4.15 -19.96
N ASP A 200 13.85 -2.96 -19.96
CA ASP A 200 14.58 -1.71 -20.12
C ASP A 200 15.36 -1.42 -18.85
N LEU A 201 16.69 -1.42 -18.97
CA LEU A 201 17.61 -1.21 -17.86
C LEU A 201 17.93 0.28 -17.63
N ASP A 202 17.35 1.21 -18.40
CA ASP A 202 17.62 2.65 -18.30
C ASP A 202 16.35 3.53 -18.45
N ALA A 203 15.16 2.94 -18.30
CA ALA A 203 13.87 3.63 -18.40
C ALA A 203 13.72 4.80 -17.40
N LEU A 204 14.26 4.64 -16.19
CA LEU A 204 14.28 5.63 -15.12
C LEU A 204 15.52 6.54 -15.19
N GLN A 205 16.50 6.19 -16.02
CA GLN A 205 17.78 6.88 -16.16
C GLN A 205 18.58 6.95 -14.84
N LEU A 206 18.56 5.86 -14.06
CA LEU A 206 19.28 5.80 -12.78
C LEU A 206 20.75 5.39 -12.94
N PRO A 207 21.65 5.92 -12.10
CA PRO A 207 21.43 7.03 -11.19
C PRO A 207 21.38 8.37 -11.94
N LYS A 208 20.73 9.37 -11.34
CA LYS A 208 20.81 10.77 -11.77
C LYS A 208 22.00 11.50 -11.16
N HIS A 209 22.25 11.31 -9.86
CA HIS A 209 23.40 11.88 -9.16
C HIS A 209 23.80 11.02 -7.95
N THR A 210 25.10 10.89 -7.69
CA THR A 210 25.65 10.04 -6.61
C THR A 210 26.91 10.63 -5.95
N ASP A 211 27.32 11.85 -6.32
CA ASP A 211 28.63 12.41 -5.97
C ASP A 211 29.83 11.48 -6.31
N ALA A 212 29.67 10.62 -7.34
CA ALA A 212 30.62 9.59 -7.69
C ALA A 212 30.99 8.68 -6.49
N LYS A 213 30.00 8.33 -5.66
CA LYS A 213 30.10 7.41 -4.53
C LYS A 213 29.07 6.29 -4.66
N ALA A 214 29.36 5.14 -4.06
CA ALA A 214 28.43 4.02 -4.04
C ALA A 214 27.23 4.30 -3.13
N TYR A 215 26.06 3.80 -3.55
CA TYR A 215 24.81 3.80 -2.80
C TYR A 215 24.17 2.39 -2.83
N PRO A 216 23.58 1.89 -1.73
CA PRO A 216 23.69 2.35 -0.33
C PRO A 216 25.12 2.62 0.16
N THR A 217 25.22 3.32 1.29
CA THR A 217 26.50 3.63 1.94
C THR A 217 27.29 2.34 2.22
N PRO A 218 28.48 2.15 1.64
CA PRO A 218 29.24 0.91 1.81
C PRO A 218 29.70 0.65 3.25
N GLN A 219 30.05 -0.60 3.56
CA GLN A 219 30.67 -0.99 4.83
C GLN A 219 32.10 -0.42 4.98
N ASP A 220 32.93 -0.59 3.95
CA ASP A 220 34.29 -0.06 3.89
C ASP A 220 34.55 0.51 2.48
N ALA A 221 34.74 1.83 2.41
CA ALA A 221 35.04 2.53 1.17
C ALA A 221 36.06 3.64 1.38
N ARG A 222 37.07 3.67 0.50
CA ARG A 222 38.12 4.69 0.46
C ARG A 222 38.05 5.36 -0.90
N TYR A 223 37.70 6.63 -0.90
CA TYR A 223 37.55 7.42 -2.11
C TYR A 223 38.71 8.42 -2.24
N SER A 224 39.40 8.41 -3.38
CA SER A 224 40.38 9.46 -3.71
C SER A 224 39.66 10.75 -4.15
N ASN A 225 40.36 11.88 -4.17
CA ASN A 225 39.91 13.09 -4.87
C ASN A 225 40.25 13.04 -6.37
N ASP A 226 41.04 12.06 -6.80
CA ASP A 226 41.42 11.87 -8.20
C ASP A 226 40.31 11.19 -9.01
N PHE A 227 40.23 11.59 -10.28
CA PHE A 227 39.38 11.00 -11.29
C PHE A 227 40.22 10.60 -12.50
N VAL A 228 39.78 9.57 -13.22
CA VAL A 228 40.36 9.18 -14.51
C VAL A 228 39.31 9.38 -15.61
N PRO A 229 39.65 10.06 -16.73
CA PRO A 229 38.76 10.17 -17.88
C PRO A 229 38.33 8.79 -18.39
N LEU A 230 37.07 8.68 -18.78
CA LEU A 230 36.42 7.43 -19.18
C LEU A 230 35.73 7.65 -20.52
N GLU A 231 36.46 7.47 -21.61
CA GLU A 231 35.93 7.64 -22.98
C GLU A 231 35.47 6.32 -23.61
N SER A 232 36.26 5.26 -23.43
CA SER A 232 35.94 3.93 -23.94
C SER A 232 36.36 2.84 -22.97
N VAL A 233 35.57 1.78 -22.90
CA VAL A 233 35.70 0.70 -21.93
C VAL A 233 35.68 -0.65 -22.62
N LYS A 234 36.61 -1.52 -22.22
CA LYS A 234 36.56 -2.95 -22.52
C LYS A 234 36.16 -3.73 -21.27
N ILE A 235 35.28 -4.71 -21.44
CA ILE A 235 34.78 -5.55 -20.35
C ILE A 235 35.42 -6.94 -20.47
N GLU A 236 35.98 -7.44 -19.38
CA GLU A 236 36.68 -8.72 -19.30
C GLU A 236 36.09 -9.59 -18.17
N GLY A 237 36.12 -10.92 -18.32
CA GLY A 237 35.66 -11.89 -17.32
C GLY A 237 34.17 -12.26 -17.38
N ILE A 238 33.37 -11.59 -18.21
CA ILE A 238 31.98 -11.93 -18.52
C ILE A 238 31.71 -11.83 -20.03
N ASP A 239 30.70 -12.54 -20.53
CA ASP A 239 30.33 -12.52 -21.95
C ASP A 239 29.40 -11.32 -22.29
N ALA A 240 29.36 -10.95 -23.58
CA ALA A 240 28.55 -9.84 -24.08
C ALA A 240 27.03 -10.09 -23.99
N GLY A 241 26.60 -11.35 -23.87
CA GLY A 241 25.20 -11.74 -23.68
C GLY A 241 24.73 -11.61 -22.22
N SER A 242 25.66 -11.54 -21.27
CA SER A 242 25.37 -11.48 -19.83
C SER A 242 24.53 -10.25 -19.45
N PRO A 243 23.64 -10.38 -18.46
CA PRO A 243 22.85 -9.24 -17.96
C PRO A 243 23.71 -8.08 -17.46
N LEU A 244 24.87 -8.37 -16.84
CA LEU A 244 25.81 -7.36 -16.35
C LEU A 244 26.46 -6.58 -17.49
N TYR A 245 26.88 -7.26 -18.57
CA TYR A 245 27.41 -6.58 -19.74
C TYR A 245 26.38 -5.62 -20.34
N LYS A 246 25.13 -6.09 -20.50
CA LYS A 246 24.03 -5.26 -21.03
C LYS A 246 23.75 -4.05 -20.15
N LEU A 247 23.72 -4.22 -18.83
CA LEU A 247 23.56 -3.12 -17.88
C LEU A 247 24.67 -2.08 -18.05
N ILE A 248 25.94 -2.50 -18.05
CA ILE A 248 27.08 -1.60 -18.24
C ILE A 248 26.98 -0.88 -19.60
N ALA A 249 26.75 -1.64 -20.68
CA ALA A 249 26.70 -1.10 -22.03
C ALA A 249 25.61 -0.03 -22.20
N VAL A 250 24.40 -0.27 -21.69
CA VAL A 250 23.31 0.71 -21.77
C VAL A 250 23.62 1.96 -20.94
N LYS A 251 24.10 1.79 -19.70
CA LYS A 251 24.42 2.92 -18.80
C LYS A 251 25.57 3.77 -19.31
N PHE A 252 26.64 3.14 -19.78
CA PHE A 252 27.83 3.83 -20.26
C PHE A 252 27.52 4.56 -21.58
N LYS A 253 26.70 3.95 -22.44
CA LYS A 253 26.18 4.64 -23.63
C LYS A 253 25.41 5.91 -23.27
N ARG A 254 24.54 5.90 -22.25
CA ARG A 254 23.85 7.12 -21.78
C ARG A 254 24.83 8.21 -21.34
N TYR A 255 25.96 7.82 -20.74
CA TYR A 255 27.03 8.75 -20.34
C TYR A 255 27.96 9.17 -21.48
N GLY A 256 27.73 8.68 -22.71
CA GLY A 256 28.58 8.96 -23.86
C GLY A 256 29.97 8.31 -23.76
N ILE A 257 30.01 7.11 -23.16
CA ILE A 257 31.18 6.26 -22.99
C ILE A 257 31.01 5.03 -23.90
N GLU A 258 31.98 4.78 -24.77
CA GLU A 258 31.92 3.64 -25.69
C GLU A 258 32.25 2.33 -24.98
N VAL A 259 31.55 1.24 -25.33
CA VAL A 259 31.84 -0.10 -24.79
C VAL A 259 32.22 -1.02 -25.95
N GLY A 260 33.42 -1.58 -25.90
CA GLY A 260 33.92 -2.47 -26.95
C GLY A 260 35.31 -3.07 -26.65
N PRO A 261 35.77 -4.05 -27.44
CA PRO A 261 36.99 -4.82 -27.17
C PRO A 261 38.28 -3.99 -27.22
N LYS A 262 38.24 -2.82 -27.87
CA LYS A 262 39.38 -1.88 -27.98
C LYS A 262 39.33 -0.72 -26.98
N GLY A 263 38.42 -0.76 -26.01
CA GLY A 263 38.29 0.31 -25.02
C GLY A 263 39.57 0.52 -24.21
N SER A 264 39.91 1.78 -23.96
CA SER A 264 41.16 2.18 -23.28
C SER A 264 41.15 1.86 -21.78
N PHE A 265 39.98 1.84 -21.16
CA PHE A 265 39.81 1.50 -19.75
C PHE A 265 39.29 0.07 -19.58
N ALA A 266 39.99 -0.77 -18.82
CA ALA A 266 39.57 -2.15 -18.58
C ALA A 266 38.63 -2.24 -17.36
N VAL A 267 37.47 -2.87 -17.53
CA VAL A 267 36.58 -3.29 -16.44
C VAL A 267 36.60 -4.81 -16.36
N ARG A 268 37.24 -5.35 -15.33
CA ARG A 268 37.35 -6.81 -15.12
C ARG A 268 36.41 -7.28 -14.04
N ILE A 269 35.61 -8.29 -14.34
CA ILE A 269 34.59 -8.82 -13.43
C ILE A 269 34.89 -10.30 -13.17
N ASN A 270 35.05 -10.66 -11.90
CA ASN A 270 35.34 -12.01 -11.43
C ASN A 270 36.59 -12.66 -12.05
N THR A 271 37.57 -11.86 -12.48
CA THR A 271 38.86 -12.34 -12.95
C THR A 271 39.77 -12.78 -11.80
N ALA A 272 40.86 -13.49 -12.11
CA ALA A 272 41.77 -14.04 -11.11
C ALA A 272 42.61 -12.97 -10.38
N ASP A 273 42.84 -11.82 -11.03
CA ASP A 273 43.57 -10.67 -10.48
C ASP A 273 42.71 -9.74 -9.61
N ALA A 274 41.39 -9.98 -9.54
CA ALA A 274 40.49 -9.16 -8.74
C ALA A 274 40.70 -9.40 -7.23
N PRO A 275 40.56 -8.35 -6.40
CA PRO A 275 40.69 -8.48 -4.94
C PRO A 275 39.67 -9.48 -4.40
N VAL A 276 40.04 -10.25 -3.39
CA VAL A 276 39.13 -11.22 -2.76
C VAL A 276 37.99 -10.45 -2.09
N ALA A 277 36.75 -10.80 -2.41
CA ALA A 277 35.58 -10.24 -1.75
C ALA A 277 35.54 -10.70 -0.28
N PRO A 278 34.98 -9.89 0.64
CA PRO A 278 34.74 -10.34 2.01
C PRO A 278 33.97 -11.66 2.06
N GLU A 279 34.27 -12.53 3.03
CA GLU A 279 33.58 -13.81 3.23
C GLU A 279 32.19 -13.62 3.85
N LYS A 280 31.31 -12.95 3.10
CA LYS A 280 29.91 -12.68 3.45
C LYS A 280 29.02 -12.91 2.21
N PRO A 281 27.78 -13.39 2.37
CA PRO A 281 26.84 -13.46 1.25
C PRO A 281 26.61 -12.08 0.63
N GLN A 282 26.46 -12.05 -0.69
CA GLN A 282 26.29 -10.84 -1.50
C GLN A 282 27.44 -9.83 -1.41
N ALA A 283 28.58 -10.20 -0.82
CA ALA A 283 29.71 -9.30 -0.72
C ALA A 283 30.39 -9.07 -2.05
N TYR A 284 31.07 -7.94 -2.17
CA TYR A 284 31.98 -7.67 -3.28
C TYR A 284 33.18 -6.84 -2.84
N ALA A 285 34.26 -6.97 -3.61
CA ALA A 285 35.38 -6.05 -3.62
C ALA A 285 35.44 -5.34 -4.97
N LEU A 286 35.63 -4.03 -4.96
CA LEU A 286 35.75 -3.17 -6.13
C LEU A 286 36.94 -2.24 -5.94
N LYS A 287 37.84 -2.20 -6.93
CA LYS A 287 38.97 -1.26 -6.94
C LYS A 287 39.05 -0.56 -8.29
N VAL A 288 39.13 0.76 -8.27
CA VAL A 288 39.27 1.63 -9.43
C VAL A 288 40.62 2.35 -9.37
N THR A 289 41.43 2.16 -10.40
CA THR A 289 42.76 2.77 -10.54
C THR A 289 42.86 3.49 -11.88
N LYS A 290 43.97 4.19 -12.13
CA LYS A 290 44.25 4.79 -13.45
C LYS A 290 44.28 3.77 -14.60
N ALA A 291 44.59 2.49 -14.31
CA ALA A 291 44.71 1.44 -15.32
C ALA A 291 43.38 0.73 -15.64
N GLY A 292 42.35 0.88 -14.81
CA GLY A 292 41.11 0.12 -14.93
C GLY A 292 40.39 -0.09 -13.60
N ALA A 293 39.26 -0.79 -13.67
CA ALA A 293 38.49 -1.26 -12.54
C ALA A 293 38.48 -2.80 -12.47
N VAL A 294 38.57 -3.34 -11.26
CA VAL A 294 38.47 -4.77 -10.98
C VAL A 294 37.36 -5.01 -9.94
N ILE A 295 36.50 -6.00 -10.21
CA ILE A 295 35.35 -6.37 -9.36
C ILE A 295 35.40 -7.86 -9.10
N ARG A 296 35.21 -8.25 -7.82
CA ARG A 296 34.98 -9.63 -7.42
C ARG A 296 33.72 -9.69 -6.57
N GLY A 297 32.72 -10.46 -6.99
CA GLY A 297 31.62 -10.86 -6.13
C GLY A 297 31.95 -12.12 -5.35
N ALA A 298 31.47 -12.24 -4.11
CA ALA A 298 31.47 -13.50 -3.37
C ALA A 298 30.46 -14.50 -3.97
N ASP A 299 29.40 -13.99 -4.61
CA ASP A 299 28.38 -14.74 -5.34
C ASP A 299 27.83 -13.89 -6.51
N LYS A 300 26.80 -14.40 -7.19
CA LYS A 300 26.15 -13.72 -8.32
C LYS A 300 25.63 -12.33 -7.93
N SER A 301 24.98 -12.21 -6.77
CA SER A 301 24.42 -10.93 -6.29
C SER A 301 25.53 -9.95 -5.92
N GLY A 302 26.61 -10.42 -5.31
CA GLY A 302 27.79 -9.61 -5.04
C GLY A 302 28.39 -8.99 -6.30
N ALA A 303 28.53 -9.77 -7.38
CA ALA A 303 29.02 -9.26 -8.66
C ALA A 303 28.09 -8.18 -9.24
N VAL A 304 26.77 -8.35 -9.09
CA VAL A 304 25.77 -7.33 -9.48
C VAL A 304 25.96 -6.05 -8.68
N TRP A 305 26.10 -6.14 -7.35
CA TRP A 305 26.31 -4.97 -6.50
C TRP A 305 27.62 -4.23 -6.78
N GLY A 306 28.69 -4.97 -7.08
CA GLY A 306 29.95 -4.38 -7.52
C GLY A 306 29.82 -3.60 -8.82
N VAL A 307 29.09 -4.13 -9.81
CA VAL A 307 28.83 -3.45 -11.08
C VAL A 307 27.93 -2.22 -10.89
N VAL A 308 26.88 -2.32 -10.06
CA VAL A 308 26.03 -1.16 -9.73
C VAL A 308 26.87 -0.06 -9.09
N SER A 309 27.74 -0.39 -8.14
CA SER A 309 28.63 0.59 -7.51
C SER A 309 29.66 1.15 -8.48
N LEU A 310 30.20 0.37 -9.42
CA LEU A 310 31.02 0.90 -10.51
C LEU A 310 30.30 1.99 -11.31
N ILE A 311 29.04 1.75 -11.68
CA ILE A 311 28.22 2.72 -12.43
C ILE A 311 27.99 4.00 -11.60
N GLN A 312 27.80 3.87 -10.29
CA GLN A 312 27.60 5.01 -9.36
C GLN A 312 28.88 5.83 -9.11
N LEU A 313 30.07 5.30 -9.40
CA LEU A 313 31.36 6.01 -9.26
C LEU A 313 31.67 6.95 -10.44
N ILE A 314 30.86 6.92 -11.49
CA ILE A 314 31.04 7.75 -12.67
C ILE A 314 30.39 9.11 -12.42
N ASP A 315 31.16 10.17 -12.69
CA ASP A 315 30.63 11.51 -12.89
C ASP A 315 30.30 11.67 -14.39
N PRO A 316 29.02 11.60 -14.78
CA PRO A 316 28.64 11.64 -16.19
C PRO A 316 28.90 12.99 -16.84
N ALA A 317 28.88 14.09 -16.06
CA ALA A 317 29.16 15.43 -16.58
C ALA A 317 30.64 15.58 -16.94
N LYS A 318 31.53 14.99 -16.13
CA LYS A 318 32.97 14.97 -16.40
C LYS A 318 33.43 13.83 -17.32
N LYS A 319 32.55 12.86 -17.61
CA LYS A 319 32.90 11.58 -18.24
C LYS A 319 34.13 10.95 -17.59
N ALA A 320 34.14 10.91 -16.27
CA ALA A 320 35.28 10.45 -15.50
C ALA A 320 34.81 9.58 -14.34
N ILE A 321 35.64 8.60 -13.97
CA ILE A 321 35.36 7.71 -12.84
C ILE A 321 36.30 8.01 -11.68
N ARG A 322 35.75 7.98 -10.47
CA ARG A 322 36.49 8.24 -9.24
C ARG A 322 37.39 7.07 -8.88
N LEU A 323 38.63 7.33 -8.48
CA LEU A 323 39.52 6.30 -7.96
C LEU A 323 39.08 5.90 -6.54
N CYS A 324 38.98 4.59 -6.29
CA CYS A 324 38.53 4.09 -4.99
C CYS A 324 38.93 2.63 -4.72
N GLU A 325 38.77 2.24 -3.47
CA GLU A 325 38.73 0.85 -3.01
C GLU A 325 37.48 0.66 -2.15
N ILE A 326 36.69 -0.38 -2.42
CA ILE A 326 35.44 -0.69 -1.74
C ILE A 326 35.40 -2.18 -1.41
N ASN A 327 35.16 -2.51 -0.14
CA ASN A 327 34.80 -3.84 0.32
C ASN A 327 33.43 -3.74 0.98
N ASP A 328 32.43 -4.39 0.42
CA ASP A 328 31.05 -4.07 0.78
C ASP A 328 30.13 -5.29 0.77
N TRP A 329 29.13 -5.26 1.65
CA TRP A 329 28.12 -6.30 1.84
C TRP A 329 26.91 -5.71 2.58
N PRO A 330 25.70 -6.25 2.38
CA PRO A 330 24.55 -5.85 3.16
C PRO A 330 24.55 -6.46 4.56
N VAL A 331 23.99 -5.73 5.53
CA VAL A 331 23.68 -6.29 6.86
C VAL A 331 22.42 -7.16 6.80
N THR A 332 21.32 -6.67 6.22
CA THR A 332 20.10 -7.46 6.04
C THR A 332 20.13 -8.14 4.67
N LEU A 333 20.25 -9.47 4.66
CA LEU A 333 20.42 -10.23 3.42
C LEU A 333 19.21 -10.16 2.49
N ARG A 334 17.99 -10.25 3.01
CA ARG A 334 16.75 -10.15 2.20
C ARG A 334 16.04 -8.86 2.54
N ARG A 335 16.08 -7.90 1.62
CA ARG A 335 15.58 -6.54 1.80
C ARG A 335 14.86 -6.04 0.54
N GLY A 336 13.75 -5.35 0.74
CA GLY A 336 13.07 -4.67 -0.36
C GLY A 336 11.68 -4.18 0.03
N HIS A 337 10.76 -4.24 -0.92
CA HIS A 337 9.42 -3.67 -0.79
C HIS A 337 8.34 -4.58 -1.38
N SER A 338 7.11 -4.35 -0.96
CA SER A 338 5.92 -4.85 -1.65
C SER A 338 5.45 -3.79 -2.66
N GLY A 339 5.04 -4.20 -3.86
CA GLY A 339 4.58 -3.30 -4.92
C GLY A 339 5.14 -3.69 -6.29
N SER A 340 4.49 -3.24 -7.36
CA SER A 340 4.80 -3.64 -8.75
C SER A 340 4.70 -2.44 -9.69
N PHE A 341 5.66 -2.30 -10.60
CA PHE A 341 5.62 -1.32 -11.70
C PHE A 341 6.64 -1.69 -12.78
N ALA A 342 6.53 -1.12 -13.98
CA ALA A 342 7.31 -1.56 -15.15
C ALA A 342 8.84 -1.53 -14.96
N SER A 343 9.40 -0.45 -14.44
CA SER A 343 10.87 -0.26 -14.36
C SER A 343 11.51 -0.75 -13.06
N GLN A 344 10.93 -1.78 -12.46
CA GLN A 344 11.28 -2.22 -11.10
C GLN A 344 12.64 -2.90 -11.00
N VAL A 345 13.11 -3.56 -12.06
CA VAL A 345 14.46 -4.17 -12.08
C VAL A 345 15.54 -3.09 -12.00
N GLU A 346 15.50 -2.08 -12.87
CA GLU A 346 16.44 -0.94 -12.80
C GLU A 346 16.39 -0.28 -11.42
N TYR A 347 15.19 0.00 -10.92
CA TYR A 347 15.00 0.60 -9.61
C TYR A 347 15.66 -0.22 -8.48
N SER A 348 15.42 -1.53 -8.45
CA SER A 348 15.93 -2.46 -7.42
C SER A 348 17.45 -2.61 -7.50
N LEU A 349 18.01 -2.56 -8.71
CA LEU A 349 19.46 -2.61 -8.90
C LEU A 349 20.15 -1.43 -8.20
N PHE A 350 19.65 -0.20 -8.38
CA PHE A 350 20.28 1.01 -7.83
C PHE A 350 19.90 1.31 -6.37
N SER A 351 18.84 0.71 -5.82
CA SER A 351 18.62 0.64 -4.36
C SER A 351 19.41 -0.49 -3.71
N LYS A 352 19.95 -1.43 -4.51
CA LYS A 352 20.46 -2.73 -4.08
C LYS A 352 19.46 -3.50 -3.22
N GLU A 353 18.17 -3.44 -3.56
CA GLU A 353 17.14 -4.31 -2.99
C GLU A 353 17.16 -5.66 -3.74
N ASN A 354 17.01 -6.76 -3.00
CA ASN A 354 17.19 -8.10 -3.55
C ASN A 354 15.97 -9.00 -3.35
N PHE A 355 14.95 -8.55 -2.63
CA PHE A 355 13.73 -9.31 -2.42
C PHE A 355 12.50 -8.42 -2.63
N ILE A 356 11.75 -8.70 -3.69
CA ILE A 356 10.56 -7.97 -4.09
C ILE A 356 9.34 -8.87 -3.97
N ALA A 357 8.26 -8.37 -3.37
CA ALA A 357 6.98 -9.07 -3.35
C ALA A 357 5.89 -8.28 -4.10
N ASN A 358 5.48 -8.79 -5.25
CA ASN A 358 4.44 -8.18 -6.06
C ASN A 358 3.08 -8.40 -5.39
N GLN A 359 2.59 -7.37 -4.70
CA GLN A 359 1.28 -7.37 -4.06
C GLN A 359 0.16 -6.98 -5.04
N ASN A 360 0.42 -6.11 -6.01
CA ASN A 360 -0.56 -5.62 -6.99
C ASN A 360 -0.09 -5.83 -8.45
N GLY A 361 0.80 -6.81 -8.66
CA GLY A 361 1.43 -7.05 -9.96
C GLY A 361 0.58 -7.89 -10.92
N VAL A 362 1.28 -8.54 -11.86
CA VAL A 362 0.77 -9.30 -13.02
C VAL A 362 -0.33 -10.32 -12.69
N LEU A 363 -0.53 -10.75 -11.45
CA LEU A 363 -1.46 -11.83 -11.10
C LEU A 363 -2.60 -11.40 -10.18
N PHE A 364 -2.69 -10.11 -9.81
CA PHE A 364 -3.56 -9.65 -8.73
C PHE A 364 -4.51 -8.54 -9.13
N PRO A 365 -5.57 -8.85 -9.87
CA PRO A 365 -6.68 -7.94 -9.92
C PRO A 365 -7.50 -7.98 -8.63
N ASN A 366 -8.01 -6.83 -8.22
CA ASN A 366 -8.83 -6.66 -7.01
C ASN A 366 -10.27 -7.18 -7.18
N ASP A 367 -10.62 -7.78 -8.32
CA ASP A 367 -11.98 -8.16 -8.68
C ASP A 367 -12.03 -9.58 -9.29
N ALA A 368 -13.05 -10.35 -8.93
CA ALA A 368 -13.39 -11.66 -9.50
C ALA A 368 -13.58 -11.65 -11.03
N ARG A 369 -13.82 -10.48 -11.63
CA ARG A 369 -13.99 -10.30 -13.09
C ARG A 369 -12.69 -10.42 -13.89
N ASP A 370 -11.55 -10.09 -13.29
CA ASP A 370 -10.26 -9.98 -13.98
C ASP A 370 -9.44 -11.29 -13.93
N TYR A 371 -10.08 -12.39 -13.49
CA TYR A 371 -9.59 -13.76 -13.65
C TYR A 371 -9.55 -14.21 -15.11
N ALA A 372 -10.25 -13.47 -15.98
CA ALA A 372 -10.11 -13.61 -17.42
C ALA A 372 -8.65 -13.32 -17.76
N CYS A 373 -7.98 -14.23 -18.46
CA CYS A 373 -6.63 -14.11 -19.01
C CYS A 373 -5.44 -14.79 -18.28
N PRO A 374 -5.55 -16.04 -17.75
CA PRO A 374 -4.43 -16.71 -17.09
C PRO A 374 -3.21 -16.94 -18.00
N ALA A 375 -3.40 -17.10 -19.31
CA ALA A 375 -2.29 -17.29 -20.25
C ALA A 375 -1.43 -16.02 -20.40
N LEU A 376 -2.08 -14.87 -20.53
CA LEU A 376 -1.42 -13.57 -20.60
C LEU A 376 -0.59 -13.29 -19.35
N HIS A 377 -1.21 -13.45 -18.17
CA HIS A 377 -0.54 -13.20 -16.91
C HIS A 377 0.65 -14.15 -16.69
N ARG A 378 0.53 -15.44 -17.04
CA ARG A 378 1.66 -16.39 -16.97
C ARG A 378 2.80 -16.01 -17.91
N MET A 379 2.49 -15.58 -19.13
CA MET A 379 3.51 -15.14 -20.10
C MET A 379 4.28 -13.91 -19.57
N ILE A 380 3.57 -12.90 -19.06
CA ILE A 380 4.18 -11.71 -18.50
C ILE A 380 4.99 -12.05 -17.23
N ALA A 381 4.45 -12.88 -16.34
CA ALA A 381 5.13 -13.29 -15.11
C ALA A 381 6.42 -14.07 -15.39
N ALA A 382 6.43 -14.94 -16.41
CA ALA A 382 7.65 -15.65 -16.82
C ALA A 382 8.73 -14.69 -17.35
N ALA A 383 8.34 -13.68 -18.13
CA ALA A 383 9.26 -12.67 -18.64
C ALA A 383 9.80 -11.75 -17.52
N GLU A 384 8.94 -11.34 -16.60
CA GLU A 384 9.32 -10.56 -15.41
C GLU A 384 10.26 -11.38 -14.51
N ALA A 385 9.89 -12.61 -14.14
CA ALA A 385 10.71 -13.52 -13.34
C ALA A 385 12.11 -13.71 -13.93
N LYS A 386 12.19 -13.89 -15.26
CA LYS A 386 13.48 -13.96 -15.94
C LYS A 386 14.31 -12.69 -15.75
N ALA A 387 13.71 -11.50 -15.87
CA ALA A 387 14.42 -10.24 -15.70
C ALA A 387 15.01 -10.08 -14.28
N PHE A 388 14.28 -10.48 -13.23
CA PHE A 388 14.78 -10.48 -11.86
C PHE A 388 15.86 -11.55 -11.62
N THR A 389 15.61 -12.79 -12.04
CA THR A 389 16.53 -13.93 -11.81
C THR A 389 17.83 -13.79 -12.61
N ASP A 390 17.82 -13.10 -13.75
CA ASP A 390 19.00 -12.74 -14.53
C ASP A 390 20.02 -11.95 -13.69
N PHE A 391 19.56 -11.12 -12.75
CA PHE A 391 20.39 -10.39 -11.78
C PHE A 391 20.46 -11.06 -10.39
N GLY A 392 19.92 -12.27 -10.22
CA GLY A 392 19.92 -12.95 -8.92
C GLY A 392 19.04 -12.27 -7.87
N LEU A 393 18.02 -11.52 -8.30
CA LEU A 393 17.02 -10.92 -7.43
C LEU A 393 15.91 -11.94 -7.14
N GLU A 394 15.38 -11.93 -5.93
CA GLU A 394 14.23 -12.72 -5.54
C GLU A 394 12.94 -11.96 -5.82
N LEU A 395 12.02 -12.62 -6.51
CA LEU A 395 10.66 -12.16 -6.73
C LEU A 395 9.67 -13.12 -6.07
N ALA A 396 8.65 -12.56 -5.41
CA ALA A 396 7.50 -13.30 -4.93
C ALA A 396 6.22 -12.70 -5.50
N TYR A 397 5.25 -13.55 -5.84
CA TYR A 397 3.89 -13.11 -6.19
C TYR A 397 2.95 -13.44 -5.04
N LEU A 398 2.26 -12.43 -4.48
CA LEU A 398 1.37 -12.57 -3.33
C LEU A 398 -0.07 -12.90 -3.72
N GLU A 399 -0.39 -14.18 -3.71
CA GLU A 399 -1.71 -14.73 -3.98
C GLU A 399 -2.75 -14.31 -2.93
N ARG A 400 -3.77 -13.57 -3.37
CA ARG A 400 -4.83 -12.99 -2.53
C ARG A 400 -6.21 -13.56 -2.84
N ARG A 401 -6.35 -14.53 -3.71
CA ARG A 401 -7.67 -15.09 -4.03
C ARG A 401 -8.21 -15.89 -2.86
N VAL A 402 -7.35 -16.72 -2.26
CA VAL A 402 -7.64 -17.48 -1.03
C VAL A 402 -7.84 -16.59 0.21
N MET A 403 -7.53 -15.29 0.11
CA MET A 403 -7.92 -14.25 1.08
C MET A 403 -9.45 -14.11 1.19
N TRP A 404 -10.19 -14.36 0.10
CA TRP A 404 -11.64 -14.22 0.08
C TRP A 404 -12.26 -15.20 1.09
N TRP A 405 -12.97 -14.66 2.07
CA TRP A 405 -13.57 -15.40 3.18
C TRP A 405 -14.51 -16.53 2.71
N GLY A 406 -15.10 -16.43 1.52
CA GLY A 406 -15.97 -17.46 0.97
C GLY A 406 -15.26 -18.68 0.36
N MET A 407 -13.94 -18.68 0.15
CA MET A 407 -13.24 -19.87 -0.37
C MET A 407 -13.13 -20.95 0.71
N SER A 408 -13.57 -22.17 0.42
CA SER A 408 -13.33 -23.31 1.29
C SER A 408 -11.93 -23.88 1.04
N LEU A 409 -11.09 -23.99 2.07
CA LEU A 409 -9.76 -24.62 1.94
C LEU A 409 -9.84 -26.16 1.95
N ASP A 410 -10.97 -26.71 2.37
CA ASP A 410 -11.27 -28.14 2.24
C ASP A 410 -11.63 -28.56 0.81
N ASN A 411 -11.89 -27.60 -0.08
CA ASN A 411 -12.20 -27.87 -1.47
C ASN A 411 -10.93 -28.26 -2.24
N GLU A 412 -10.86 -29.50 -2.71
CA GLU A 412 -9.73 -30.02 -3.48
C GLU A 412 -9.46 -29.21 -4.77
N ASN A 413 -10.46 -28.57 -5.37
CA ASN A 413 -10.25 -27.68 -6.52
C ASN A 413 -9.46 -26.42 -6.14
N VAL A 414 -9.70 -25.86 -4.94
CA VAL A 414 -8.93 -24.72 -4.42
C VAL A 414 -7.49 -25.16 -4.15
N PHE A 415 -7.29 -26.31 -3.52
CA PHE A 415 -5.96 -26.87 -3.32
C PHE A 415 -5.22 -27.10 -4.64
N ARG A 416 -5.87 -27.73 -5.63
CA ARG A 416 -5.30 -27.98 -6.96
C ARG A 416 -4.89 -26.68 -7.65
N MET A 417 -5.73 -25.64 -7.57
CA MET A 417 -5.42 -24.32 -8.14
C MET A 417 -4.13 -23.73 -7.55
N GLU A 418 -4.01 -23.72 -6.22
CA GLU A 418 -2.84 -23.20 -5.52
C GLU A 418 -1.60 -24.05 -5.77
N ARG A 419 -1.74 -25.38 -5.86
CA ARG A 419 -0.66 -26.30 -6.21
C ARG A 419 -0.15 -26.05 -7.63
N ASP A 420 -1.04 -25.91 -8.60
CA ASP A 420 -0.67 -25.69 -10.01
C ASP A 420 -0.06 -24.29 -10.21
N LEU A 421 -0.51 -23.29 -9.44
CA LEU A 421 0.12 -21.98 -9.39
C LEU A 421 1.51 -22.03 -8.74
N GLY A 422 1.64 -22.71 -7.60
CA GLY A 422 2.91 -22.93 -6.93
C GLY A 422 3.93 -23.65 -7.79
N ALA A 423 3.51 -24.69 -8.53
CA ALA A 423 4.36 -25.40 -9.49
C ALA A 423 4.80 -24.48 -10.64
N PHE A 424 3.91 -23.64 -11.15
CA PHE A 424 4.26 -22.64 -12.16
C PHE A 424 5.29 -21.63 -11.62
N PHE A 425 5.08 -21.06 -10.43
CA PHE A 425 6.03 -20.15 -9.80
C PHE A 425 7.40 -20.81 -9.58
N ALA A 426 7.41 -22.05 -9.10
CA ALA A 426 8.65 -22.82 -8.96
C ALA A 426 9.36 -22.99 -10.31
N SER A 427 8.62 -23.28 -11.38
CA SER A 427 9.17 -23.49 -12.74
C SER A 427 9.83 -22.25 -13.33
N ILE A 428 9.39 -21.04 -12.94
CA ILE A 428 9.97 -19.76 -13.39
C ILE A 428 10.93 -19.16 -12.35
N GLY A 429 11.22 -19.88 -11.26
CA GLY A 429 12.23 -19.51 -10.26
C GLY A 429 11.82 -18.47 -9.22
N VAL A 430 10.51 -18.25 -9.02
CA VAL A 430 9.98 -17.25 -8.08
C VAL A 430 9.31 -17.88 -6.87
N SER A 431 9.20 -17.11 -5.79
CA SER A 431 8.55 -17.54 -4.55
C SER A 431 7.02 -17.41 -4.67
N HIS A 432 6.29 -18.40 -4.14
CA HIS A 432 4.85 -18.34 -4.01
C HIS A 432 4.49 -17.64 -2.70
N GLY A 433 3.94 -16.43 -2.78
CA GLY A 433 3.34 -15.75 -1.65
C GLY A 433 1.85 -16.11 -1.56
N ILE A 434 1.33 -16.39 -0.36
CA ILE A 434 -0.11 -16.50 -0.13
C ILE A 434 -0.49 -15.54 1.00
N ALA A 435 -1.52 -14.72 0.81
CA ALA A 435 -1.99 -13.78 1.81
C ALA A 435 -3.44 -14.06 2.19
N PHE A 436 -3.65 -14.32 3.49
CA PHE A 436 -4.99 -14.33 4.09
C PHE A 436 -5.34 -13.00 4.72
N ASP A 437 -4.36 -12.27 5.29
CA ASP A 437 -4.50 -10.91 5.81
C ASP A 437 -5.73 -10.76 6.76
N ASP A 438 -6.10 -9.54 7.11
CA ASP A 438 -7.18 -9.29 8.08
C ASP A 438 -8.61 -9.58 7.56
N THR A 439 -8.78 -9.99 6.29
CA THR A 439 -10.10 -10.17 5.65
C THR A 439 -10.57 -11.61 5.51
N ARG A 440 -9.77 -12.61 5.89
CA ARG A 440 -10.16 -14.03 5.76
C ARG A 440 -11.31 -14.44 6.70
N TYR A 441 -11.67 -13.61 7.68
CA TYR A 441 -12.73 -13.88 8.65
C TYR A 441 -14.11 -13.28 8.25
N PRO A 442 -15.23 -13.91 8.65
CA PRO A 442 -15.36 -15.09 9.53
C PRO A 442 -14.92 -16.43 8.91
N GLY A 443 -14.57 -16.48 7.62
CA GLY A 443 -14.19 -17.71 6.91
C GLY A 443 -15.39 -18.39 6.24
N ASN A 444 -15.14 -19.46 5.48
CA ASN A 444 -16.20 -20.13 4.73
C ASN A 444 -17.15 -20.89 5.68
N ALA A 445 -18.46 -20.81 5.42
CA ALA A 445 -19.48 -21.37 6.31
C ALA A 445 -19.41 -22.90 6.48
N ASP A 446 -19.05 -23.63 5.42
CA ASP A 446 -18.92 -25.08 5.47
C ASP A 446 -17.64 -25.50 6.21
N ASP A 447 -16.53 -24.79 5.98
CA ASP A 447 -15.29 -24.98 6.75
C ASP A 447 -15.55 -24.75 8.25
N LEU A 448 -16.25 -23.67 8.60
CA LEU A 448 -16.63 -23.36 9.98
C LEU A 448 -17.51 -24.44 10.60
N LYS A 449 -18.47 -24.99 9.84
CA LYS A 449 -19.34 -26.07 10.32
C LYS A 449 -18.56 -27.36 10.60
N LYS A 450 -17.52 -27.65 9.81
CA LYS A 450 -16.77 -28.91 9.89
C LYS A 450 -15.60 -28.85 10.87
N HIS A 451 -14.88 -27.75 10.92
CA HIS A 451 -13.65 -27.60 11.71
C HIS A 451 -13.85 -26.71 12.95
N GLY A 452 -15.03 -26.11 13.10
CA GLY A 452 -15.29 -25.11 14.13
C GLY A 452 -14.59 -23.78 13.83
N MET A 453 -14.65 -22.84 14.79
CA MET A 453 -14.03 -21.51 14.65
C MET A 453 -12.49 -21.54 14.82
N LEU A 454 -11.94 -22.62 15.40
CA LEU A 454 -10.50 -22.84 15.58
C LEU A 454 -9.87 -23.45 14.31
N ARG A 455 -9.92 -22.73 13.18
CA ARG A 455 -9.43 -23.21 11.88
C ARG A 455 -7.91 -23.14 11.67
N ALA A 456 -7.15 -22.88 12.73
CA ALA A 456 -5.69 -22.73 12.65
C ALA A 456 -5.01 -23.94 12.02
N GLU A 457 -5.47 -25.15 12.41
CA GLU A 457 -4.95 -26.39 11.86
C GLU A 457 -5.33 -26.58 10.39
N LEU A 458 -6.54 -26.19 9.96
CA LEU A 458 -6.94 -26.28 8.55
C LEU A 458 -6.00 -25.43 7.69
N ASP A 459 -5.83 -24.16 8.06
CA ASP A 459 -4.98 -23.21 7.34
C ASP A 459 -3.51 -23.71 7.34
N ALA A 460 -2.99 -24.15 8.49
CA ALA A 460 -1.62 -24.64 8.61
C ALA A 460 -1.38 -25.96 7.85
N LYS A 461 -2.31 -26.92 7.91
CA LYS A 461 -2.22 -28.20 7.18
C LYS A 461 -2.37 -27.99 5.67
N PHE A 462 -3.18 -27.04 5.22
CA PHE A 462 -3.27 -26.64 3.82
C PHE A 462 -1.90 -26.17 3.31
N MET A 463 -1.26 -25.24 4.03
CA MET A 463 0.07 -24.73 3.68
C MET A 463 1.15 -25.82 3.72
N ALA A 464 1.12 -26.70 4.74
CA ALA A 464 2.05 -27.82 4.86
C ALA A 464 1.91 -28.83 3.70
N ARG A 465 0.67 -29.16 3.33
CA ARG A 465 0.39 -30.05 2.19
C ARG A 465 0.86 -29.42 0.89
N LEU A 466 0.57 -28.14 0.68
CA LEU A 466 0.97 -27.39 -0.51
C LEU A 466 2.50 -27.36 -0.66
N ASP A 467 3.22 -26.97 0.39
CA ASP A 467 4.69 -26.92 0.39
C ASP A 467 5.30 -28.28 0.05
N ARG A 468 4.83 -29.34 0.71
CA ARG A 468 5.29 -30.72 0.48
C ARG A 468 5.04 -31.20 -0.94
N GLU A 469 3.81 -31.04 -1.46
CA GLU A 469 3.44 -31.57 -2.77
C GLU A 469 4.13 -30.83 -3.91
N VAL A 470 4.28 -29.51 -3.82
CA VAL A 470 5.01 -28.75 -4.84
C VAL A 470 6.51 -29.05 -4.75
N LYS A 471 7.12 -29.12 -3.56
CA LYS A 471 8.55 -29.48 -3.40
C LYS A 471 8.89 -30.88 -3.90
N ALA A 472 7.96 -31.82 -3.84
CA ALA A 472 8.16 -33.17 -4.38
C ALA A 472 8.45 -33.17 -5.89
N VAL A 473 7.95 -32.17 -6.63
CA VAL A 473 8.20 -31.98 -8.06
C VAL A 473 9.24 -30.89 -8.33
N HIS A 474 9.25 -29.84 -7.50
CA HIS A 474 10.14 -28.69 -7.61
C HIS A 474 10.89 -28.44 -6.30
N PRO A 475 12.05 -29.09 -6.05
CA PRO A 475 12.77 -28.99 -4.77
C PRO A 475 13.16 -27.57 -4.33
N ASN A 476 13.29 -26.64 -5.29
CA ASN A 476 13.63 -25.24 -5.04
C ASN A 476 12.41 -24.34 -4.74
N TYR A 477 11.22 -24.92 -4.58
CA TYR A 477 10.00 -24.17 -4.27
C TYR A 477 10.11 -23.46 -2.93
N ARG A 478 9.64 -22.20 -2.91
CA ARG A 478 9.65 -21.32 -1.74
C ARG A 478 8.25 -20.78 -1.51
N LEU A 479 7.71 -21.02 -0.32
CA LEU A 479 6.40 -20.54 0.12
C LEU A 479 6.57 -19.46 1.20
N ILE A 480 5.82 -18.37 1.07
CA ILE A 480 5.74 -17.32 2.09
C ILE A 480 4.27 -17.01 2.35
N PHE A 481 3.87 -17.03 3.62
CA PHE A 481 2.47 -16.91 4.02
C PHE A 481 2.21 -15.67 4.87
N CYS A 482 1.17 -14.90 4.57
CA CYS A 482 0.64 -13.85 5.43
C CYS A 482 -0.56 -14.40 6.20
N PRO A 483 -0.39 -14.77 7.49
CA PRO A 483 -1.50 -15.22 8.32
C PRO A 483 -2.47 -14.05 8.57
N PRO A 484 -3.73 -14.33 8.92
CA PRO A 484 -4.63 -13.29 9.37
C PRO A 484 -4.12 -12.52 10.59
N PHE A 485 -3.49 -13.23 11.54
CA PHE A 485 -2.84 -12.60 12.69
C PHE A 485 -1.37 -12.34 12.41
N TYR A 486 -1.06 -11.49 11.44
CA TYR A 486 0.32 -11.11 11.09
C TYR A 486 0.91 -10.02 12.01
N TRP A 487 0.42 -9.87 13.23
CA TRP A 487 0.92 -8.91 14.23
C TRP A 487 0.85 -9.49 15.64
N GLY A 488 1.53 -8.85 16.60
CA GLY A 488 1.53 -9.21 18.01
C GLY A 488 2.94 -9.20 18.61
N PRO A 489 3.08 -9.23 19.95
CA PRO A 489 2.02 -9.52 20.91
C PRO A 489 1.21 -8.30 21.40
N ASP A 490 1.72 -7.07 21.27
CA ASP A 490 1.20 -5.89 21.97
C ASP A 490 -0.26 -5.54 21.65
N ALA A 491 -0.62 -5.45 20.37
CA ALA A 491 -2.01 -5.17 19.98
C ALA A 491 -2.87 -6.41 20.17
N ARG A 492 -4.13 -6.26 20.56
CA ARG A 492 -5.08 -7.39 20.69
C ARG A 492 -5.24 -8.14 19.37
N GLY A 493 -5.65 -9.41 19.48
CA GLY A 493 -6.15 -10.17 18.34
C GLY A 493 -7.40 -9.52 17.71
N MET A 494 -7.93 -10.13 16.66
CA MET A 494 -9.15 -9.65 16.01
C MET A 494 -10.34 -9.74 16.98
N GLN A 495 -11.06 -8.63 17.18
CA GLN A 495 -12.14 -8.53 18.17
C GLN A 495 -13.41 -9.31 17.79
N PHE A 496 -13.49 -9.84 16.57
CA PHE A 496 -14.67 -10.50 16.01
C PHE A 496 -14.43 -12.00 15.74
N THR A 497 -13.42 -12.60 16.37
CA THR A 497 -13.17 -14.05 16.31
C THR A 497 -12.91 -14.61 17.70
N ASP A 498 -13.46 -15.79 17.98
CA ASP A 498 -13.19 -16.57 19.20
C ASP A 498 -11.82 -17.29 19.14
N GLN A 499 -11.02 -17.02 18.10
CA GLN A 499 -9.72 -17.64 17.91
C GLN A 499 -8.61 -16.80 18.52
N GLU A 500 -7.93 -17.38 19.50
CA GLU A 500 -6.70 -16.83 20.06
C GLU A 500 -5.58 -16.79 19.01
N ARG A 501 -4.96 -15.62 18.85
CA ARG A 501 -3.86 -15.38 17.91
C ARG A 501 -2.71 -16.35 18.13
N GLU A 502 -2.32 -16.56 19.38
CA GLU A 502 -1.20 -17.40 19.80
C GLU A 502 -1.43 -18.85 19.38
N THR A 503 -2.66 -19.34 19.56
CA THR A 503 -3.09 -20.67 19.10
C THR A 503 -3.01 -20.76 17.57
N TYR A 504 -3.43 -19.72 16.85
CA TYR A 504 -3.33 -19.69 15.39
C TYR A 504 -1.89 -19.76 14.90
N LEU A 505 -1.03 -18.85 15.36
CA LEU A 505 0.37 -18.81 14.97
C LEU A 505 1.13 -20.07 15.42
N GLY A 506 0.80 -20.61 16.59
CA GLY A 506 1.36 -21.86 17.10
C GLY A 506 1.08 -23.06 16.20
N ALA A 507 -0.10 -23.14 15.57
CA ALA A 507 -0.42 -24.22 14.64
C ALA A 507 0.54 -24.25 13.44
N PHE A 508 0.98 -23.10 12.94
CA PHE A 508 1.98 -23.04 11.88
C PHE A 508 3.34 -23.52 12.36
N GLY A 509 3.73 -23.20 13.60
CA GLY A 509 4.95 -23.74 14.22
C GLY A 509 4.95 -25.26 14.38
N THR A 510 3.77 -25.87 14.54
CA THR A 510 3.60 -27.32 14.68
C THR A 510 3.53 -28.04 13.33
N HIS A 511 2.81 -27.49 12.34
CA HIS A 511 2.45 -28.24 11.13
C HIS A 511 3.26 -27.89 9.89
N THR A 512 3.90 -26.72 9.81
CA THR A 512 4.61 -26.28 8.60
C THR A 512 6.12 -26.35 8.76
N ASP A 513 6.81 -26.66 7.66
CA ASP A 513 8.28 -26.63 7.59
C ASP A 513 8.82 -25.24 7.99
N PRO A 514 9.88 -25.14 8.83
CA PRO A 514 10.45 -23.86 9.23
C PRO A 514 10.95 -22.99 8.08
N GLY A 515 11.21 -23.57 6.91
CA GLY A 515 11.55 -22.87 5.67
C GLY A 515 10.37 -22.16 5.01
N VAL A 516 9.12 -22.42 5.42
CA VAL A 516 7.95 -21.61 5.01
C VAL A 516 8.01 -20.27 5.75
N GLY A 517 8.23 -19.19 5.00
CA GLY A 517 8.28 -17.84 5.55
C GLY A 517 6.92 -17.38 6.06
N ILE A 518 6.90 -16.60 7.14
CA ILE A 518 5.66 -16.03 7.69
C ILE A 518 5.83 -14.51 7.79
N TRP A 519 4.92 -13.78 7.16
CA TRP A 519 4.87 -12.32 7.26
C TRP A 519 4.40 -11.89 8.65
N TRP A 520 5.08 -10.89 9.20
CA TRP A 520 4.77 -10.34 10.52
C TRP A 520 5.08 -8.84 10.54
N SER A 521 4.23 -8.05 11.18
CA SER A 521 4.29 -6.58 11.17
C SER A 521 4.83 -5.95 12.45
N GLY A 522 5.25 -6.77 13.42
CA GLY A 522 5.68 -6.30 14.74
C GLY A 522 4.60 -6.49 15.81
N GLY A 523 4.78 -5.82 16.96
CA GLY A 523 3.83 -5.83 18.08
C GLY A 523 2.38 -5.49 17.72
N ALA A 524 2.17 -4.76 16.63
CA ALA A 524 0.88 -4.34 16.12
C ALA A 524 0.91 -4.24 14.58
N VAL A 525 -0.26 -4.17 13.94
CA VAL A 525 -0.37 -4.00 12.47
C VAL A 525 0.47 -2.82 11.96
N LEU A 526 0.52 -1.73 12.74
CA LEU A 526 1.29 -0.51 12.48
C LEU A 526 2.38 -0.31 13.53
N ALA A 527 3.22 -1.33 13.77
CA ALA A 527 4.34 -1.17 14.68
C ALA A 527 5.39 -0.20 14.10
N ARG A 528 5.72 0.84 14.87
CA ARG A 528 6.87 1.71 14.60
C ARG A 528 8.10 1.31 15.40
N THR A 529 7.96 0.46 16.41
CA THR A 529 9.10 -0.06 17.14
C THR A 529 8.92 -1.55 17.28
N VAL A 530 9.96 -2.29 16.90
CA VAL A 530 10.04 -3.73 17.08
C VAL A 530 11.09 -4.02 18.15
N ARG A 531 10.69 -4.76 19.18
CA ARG A 531 11.55 -5.07 20.33
C ARG A 531 12.02 -6.53 20.31
N PRO A 532 13.16 -6.85 20.96
CA PRO A 532 13.67 -8.23 21.03
C PRO A 532 12.67 -9.25 21.61
N ASP A 533 11.92 -8.87 22.65
CA ASP A 533 10.91 -9.73 23.30
C ASP A 533 9.78 -10.13 22.33
N GLN A 534 9.38 -9.23 21.43
CA GLN A 534 8.33 -9.49 20.45
C GLN A 534 8.80 -10.47 19.37
N VAL A 535 10.05 -10.32 18.92
CA VAL A 535 10.66 -11.25 17.95
C VAL A 535 10.84 -12.63 18.58
N GLU A 536 11.26 -12.70 19.84
CA GLU A 536 11.36 -13.96 20.59
C GLU A 536 9.99 -14.62 20.78
N TRP A 537 8.96 -13.85 21.12
CA TRP A 537 7.57 -14.33 21.20
C TRP A 537 7.13 -14.97 19.88
N PHE A 538 7.35 -14.28 18.75
CA PHE A 538 6.99 -14.79 17.43
C PHE A 538 7.74 -16.08 17.10
N ARG A 539 9.05 -16.13 17.35
CA ARG A 539 9.90 -17.31 17.13
C ARG A 539 9.46 -18.50 17.98
N LYS A 540 9.08 -18.27 19.24
CA LYS A 540 8.60 -19.34 20.15
C LYS A 540 7.34 -20.02 19.60
N LEU A 541 6.42 -19.23 19.04
CA LEU A 541 5.17 -19.74 18.46
C LEU A 541 5.40 -20.43 17.11
N THR A 542 6.09 -19.76 16.18
CA THR A 542 6.18 -20.20 14.78
C THR A 542 7.41 -21.07 14.49
N LYS A 543 8.38 -21.15 15.41
CA LYS A 543 9.65 -21.87 15.26
C LYS A 543 10.56 -21.36 14.13
N ARG A 544 10.41 -20.09 13.73
CA ARG A 544 11.24 -19.46 12.67
C ARG A 544 11.39 -17.96 12.87
N ASN A 545 12.35 -17.36 12.15
CA ASN A 545 12.49 -15.91 12.10
C ASN A 545 11.33 -15.28 11.29
N PRO A 546 10.81 -14.13 11.70
CA PRO A 546 9.77 -13.43 10.95
C PRO A 546 10.30 -12.86 9.63
N THR A 547 9.45 -12.85 8.62
CA THR A 547 9.60 -11.98 7.46
C THR A 547 8.90 -10.66 7.79
N LEU A 548 9.64 -9.60 8.10
CA LEU A 548 9.04 -8.36 8.58
C LEU A 548 8.34 -7.63 7.44
N TRP A 549 7.06 -7.29 7.67
CA TRP A 549 6.22 -6.49 6.80
C TRP A 549 5.95 -5.13 7.45
N GLN A 550 6.75 -4.12 7.12
CA GLN A 550 6.59 -2.78 7.68
C GLN A 550 5.43 -2.06 7.01
N ASN A 551 4.31 -1.93 7.72
CA ASN A 551 3.19 -1.10 7.28
C ASN A 551 3.42 0.36 7.62
N ARG A 552 3.05 1.25 6.68
CA ARG A 552 2.87 2.71 6.87
C ARG A 552 3.98 3.41 7.67
N THR A 553 4.80 4.16 6.95
CA THR A 553 6.03 4.73 7.49
C THR A 553 6.02 6.26 7.54
N GLY A 554 4.90 6.88 7.14
CA GLY A 554 4.78 8.33 7.03
C GLY A 554 4.49 9.07 8.34
N ASN A 555 5.04 10.26 8.47
CA ASN A 555 4.87 11.15 9.62
C ASN A 555 3.48 11.83 9.63
N HIS A 556 2.83 12.01 8.48
CA HIS A 556 1.60 12.80 8.29
C HIS A 556 0.36 11.92 8.06
N GLU A 557 -0.36 11.51 9.10
CA GLU A 557 -1.51 10.57 9.01
C GLU A 557 -1.27 9.29 8.15
N SER A 558 -0.02 8.83 8.08
CA SER A 558 0.50 7.65 7.37
C SER A 558 0.90 7.96 5.94
N LEU A 559 0.86 9.25 5.56
CA LEU A 559 1.48 9.81 4.39
C LEU A 559 2.92 10.19 4.72
N ASN A 560 3.83 9.84 3.81
CA ASN A 560 5.20 10.31 3.82
C ASN A 560 5.34 11.39 2.74
N TYR A 561 5.67 12.61 3.13
CA TYR A 561 6.17 13.57 2.16
C TYR A 561 7.56 13.12 1.71
N ILE A 562 7.89 13.47 0.47
CA ILE A 562 9.08 12.96 -0.21
C ILE A 562 10.40 13.34 0.49
N ALA A 563 10.38 14.43 1.27
CA ALA A 563 11.50 14.96 2.02
C ALA A 563 11.37 14.73 3.55
N ASP A 564 10.60 13.73 3.96
CA ASP A 564 10.48 13.33 5.36
C ASP A 564 11.52 12.29 5.74
N GLU A 565 12.22 12.58 6.84
CA GLU A 565 13.12 11.63 7.48
C GLU A 565 12.33 10.49 8.12
N THR A 566 12.88 9.28 8.03
CA THR A 566 12.29 8.07 8.62
C THR A 566 13.23 7.54 9.71
N PRO A 567 12.79 7.43 10.98
CA PRO A 567 13.68 7.07 12.09
C PRO A 567 13.87 5.55 12.24
N LEU A 568 14.43 4.89 11.21
CA LEU A 568 14.56 3.43 11.15
C LEU A 568 15.47 2.83 12.23
N ASP A 569 16.44 3.61 12.71
CA ASP A 569 17.35 3.29 13.80
C ASP A 569 16.66 3.28 15.18
N GLU A 570 15.53 3.99 15.33
CA GLU A 570 14.66 3.88 16.52
C GLU A 570 13.66 2.72 16.39
N TRP A 571 13.32 2.35 15.15
CA TRP A 571 12.28 1.36 14.88
C TRP A 571 12.77 -0.06 15.02
N TYR A 572 14.03 -0.30 14.66
CA TYR A 572 14.62 -1.63 14.65
C TYR A 572 15.91 -1.66 15.45
N TYR A 573 15.97 -2.52 16.47
CA TYR A 573 17.21 -2.77 17.18
C TYR A 573 18.25 -3.46 16.28
N LYS A 574 19.54 -3.22 16.53
CA LYS A 574 20.64 -3.70 15.69
C LYS A 574 20.63 -5.21 15.44
N GLY A 575 20.35 -6.02 16.46
CA GLY A 575 20.26 -7.49 16.33
C GLY A 575 19.18 -7.95 15.37
N MET A 576 18.08 -7.18 15.26
CA MET A 576 16.94 -7.47 14.41
C MET A 576 17.35 -7.57 12.95
N VAL A 577 17.91 -6.48 12.43
CA VAL A 577 18.27 -6.34 11.02
C VAL A 577 19.49 -7.18 10.64
N GLN A 578 20.29 -7.60 11.63
CA GLN A 578 21.45 -8.46 11.44
C GLN A 578 21.07 -9.93 11.33
N ASN A 579 20.34 -10.47 12.31
CA ASN A 579 20.16 -11.90 12.46
C ASN A 579 18.75 -12.33 12.87
N ASP A 580 17.92 -11.42 13.42
CA ASP A 580 16.64 -11.80 14.02
C ASP A 580 15.43 -11.79 13.10
N VAL A 581 15.63 -11.50 11.82
CA VAL A 581 14.60 -11.56 10.77
C VAL A 581 15.06 -12.40 9.59
N ALA A 582 14.11 -13.02 8.88
CA ALA A 582 14.36 -13.73 7.63
C ALA A 582 14.42 -12.76 6.43
N ALA A 583 13.66 -11.67 6.49
CA ALA A 583 13.73 -10.55 5.57
C ALA A 583 13.09 -9.30 6.19
N VAL A 584 13.38 -8.14 5.62
CA VAL A 584 12.66 -6.88 5.90
C VAL A 584 12.05 -6.37 4.61
N MET A 585 10.75 -6.10 4.65
CA MET A 585 9.99 -5.59 3.52
C MET A 585 9.17 -4.37 3.92
N LYS A 586 9.24 -3.30 3.14
CA LYS A 586 8.33 -2.17 3.28
C LYS A 586 7.04 -2.44 2.49
N ASN A 587 5.88 -2.30 3.13
CA ASN A 587 4.62 -2.19 2.42
C ASN A 587 4.56 -0.84 1.69
N ALA A 588 4.69 -0.83 0.37
CA ALA A 588 4.84 0.40 -0.38
C ALA A 588 3.79 0.55 -1.50
N GLY A 589 3.19 1.72 -1.57
CA GLY A 589 2.43 2.21 -2.73
C GLY A 589 3.38 2.58 -3.86
N MET A 590 4.08 1.60 -4.42
CA MET A 590 4.99 1.80 -5.55
C MET A 590 4.23 2.21 -6.83
N PRO A 591 4.85 3.02 -7.70
CA PRO A 591 6.17 3.64 -7.52
C PRO A 591 6.19 4.84 -6.56
N GLY A 592 5.03 5.36 -6.15
CA GLY A 592 4.92 6.61 -5.38
C GLY A 592 5.84 6.73 -4.17
N GLU A 593 5.99 5.68 -3.37
CA GLU A 593 6.82 5.68 -2.16
C GLU A 593 8.30 5.28 -2.37
N GLY A 594 8.80 5.33 -3.62
CA GLY A 594 10.14 4.83 -3.96
C GLY A 594 11.30 5.51 -3.20
N THR A 595 11.24 6.83 -2.98
CA THR A 595 12.28 7.52 -2.19
C THR A 595 12.45 6.92 -0.79
N GLN A 596 11.34 6.53 -0.15
CA GLN A 596 11.40 5.93 1.17
C GLN A 596 11.92 4.50 1.15
N CYS A 597 11.59 3.70 0.13
CA CYS A 597 12.21 2.39 -0.06
C CYS A 597 13.73 2.50 -0.25
N TYR A 598 14.23 3.53 -0.95
CA TYR A 598 15.67 3.80 -1.01
C TYR A 598 16.25 4.07 0.38
N VAL A 599 15.61 4.88 1.22
CA VAL A 599 16.04 5.13 2.61
C VAL A 599 16.09 3.83 3.43
N PHE A 600 15.09 2.95 3.27
CA PHE A 600 15.11 1.61 3.85
C PHE A 600 16.31 0.79 3.36
N ALA A 601 16.57 0.78 2.06
CA ALA A 601 17.69 0.06 1.49
C ALA A 601 19.03 0.58 2.02
N ASN A 602 19.17 1.89 2.26
CA ASN A 602 20.37 2.46 2.88
C ASN A 602 20.60 1.94 4.30
N TYR A 603 19.58 2.03 5.14
CA TYR A 603 19.63 1.52 6.52
C TYR A 603 19.90 0.02 6.57
N LEU A 604 19.15 -0.79 5.81
CA LEU A 604 19.26 -2.26 5.81
C LEU A 604 20.58 -2.76 5.21
N TRP A 605 21.24 -1.94 4.38
CA TRP A 605 22.57 -2.23 3.88
C TRP A 605 23.64 -1.97 4.93
N ASN A 606 23.70 -0.75 5.49
CA ASN A 606 24.68 -0.37 6.52
C ASN A 606 24.02 0.44 7.67
N PRO A 607 23.42 -0.24 8.66
CA PRO A 607 22.80 0.41 9.81
C PRO A 607 23.78 1.24 10.65
N ALA A 608 25.07 0.88 10.65
CA ALA A 608 26.07 1.56 11.47
C ALA A 608 26.47 2.94 10.93
N ALA A 609 26.31 3.15 9.62
CA ALA A 609 26.57 4.42 8.95
C ALA A 609 25.29 5.20 8.61
N TYR A 610 24.13 4.76 9.11
CA TYR A 610 22.86 5.37 8.80
C TYR A 610 22.69 6.71 9.50
N ASP A 611 22.58 7.76 8.70
CA ASP A 611 22.15 9.09 9.11
C ASP A 611 20.88 9.46 8.35
N ARG A 612 19.82 9.86 9.06
CA ARG A 612 18.48 10.01 8.49
C ARG A 612 18.44 11.03 7.36
N ALA A 613 19.02 12.21 7.59
CA ALA A 613 19.03 13.30 6.62
C ALA A 613 19.96 12.98 5.44
N ALA A 614 21.16 12.46 5.68
CA ALA A 614 22.10 12.12 4.63
C ALA A 614 21.61 10.96 3.75
N ALA A 615 20.98 9.94 4.34
CA ALA A 615 20.39 8.83 3.60
C ALA A 615 19.23 9.30 2.72
N LEU A 616 18.35 10.15 3.25
CA LEU A 616 17.25 10.75 2.51
C LEU A 616 17.76 11.63 1.35
N LYS A 617 18.72 12.53 1.64
CA LYS A 617 19.34 13.36 0.61
C LYS A 617 19.97 12.52 -0.50
N SER A 618 20.76 11.50 -0.13
CA SER A 618 21.42 10.62 -1.12
C SER A 618 20.42 9.83 -1.97
N ALA A 619 19.33 9.36 -1.37
CA ALA A 619 18.23 8.71 -2.09
C ALA A 619 17.57 9.67 -3.09
N MET A 620 17.31 10.91 -2.67
CA MET A 620 16.73 11.94 -3.53
C MET A 620 17.68 12.36 -4.65
N ASP A 621 18.97 12.51 -4.38
CA ASP A 621 19.99 12.81 -5.39
C ASP A 621 20.04 11.71 -6.46
N LEU A 622 19.98 10.46 -6.05
CA LEU A 622 20.00 9.31 -6.95
C LEU A 622 18.76 9.28 -7.87
N LEU A 623 17.58 9.53 -7.32
CA LEU A 623 16.30 9.48 -8.04
C LEU A 623 15.99 10.74 -8.86
N PHE A 624 16.36 11.92 -8.36
CA PHE A 624 15.89 13.22 -8.87
C PHE A 624 17.02 14.11 -9.40
N GLY A 625 18.26 13.89 -8.96
CA GLY A 625 19.40 14.78 -9.21
C GLY A 625 19.67 15.71 -8.03
N GLN A 626 20.79 16.43 -8.12
CA GLN A 626 21.28 17.29 -7.04
C GLN A 626 20.33 18.46 -6.72
N GLY A 627 20.19 18.81 -5.44
CA GLY A 627 19.49 20.02 -4.98
C GLY A 627 17.99 19.89 -4.76
N ILE A 628 17.41 18.72 -5.09
CA ILE A 628 15.95 18.51 -4.99
C ILE A 628 15.50 18.33 -3.53
N TYR A 629 16.34 17.70 -2.70
CA TYR A 629 16.07 17.59 -1.26
C TYR A 629 15.97 18.97 -0.60
N GLU A 630 16.96 19.83 -0.85
CA GLU A 630 17.03 21.19 -0.29
C GLU A 630 15.86 22.07 -0.75
N LEU A 631 15.40 21.88 -1.98
CA LEU A 631 14.22 22.58 -2.49
C LEU A 631 12.94 22.12 -1.79
N LEU A 632 12.73 20.81 -1.65
CA LEU A 632 11.45 20.27 -1.17
C LEU A 632 11.33 20.25 0.36
N LYS A 633 12.44 20.19 1.10
CA LYS A 633 12.42 20.10 2.56
C LYS A 633 11.68 21.26 3.25
N PRO A 634 11.94 22.56 2.94
CA PRO A 634 11.20 23.66 3.55
C PRO A 634 9.69 23.60 3.32
N GLY A 635 9.27 23.12 2.14
CA GLY A 635 7.87 22.99 1.82
C GLY A 635 7.20 21.79 2.50
N ALA A 636 7.91 20.65 2.65
CA ALA A 636 7.44 19.52 3.47
C ALA A 636 7.24 19.95 4.93
N ASP A 637 8.20 20.69 5.49
CA ASP A 637 8.12 21.21 6.86
C ASP A 637 6.94 22.19 7.03
N ALA A 638 6.66 23.02 6.03
CA ALA A 638 5.49 23.90 6.03
C ALA A 638 4.18 23.12 5.97
N LEU A 639 4.12 22.02 5.21
CA LEU A 639 2.94 21.16 5.12
C LEU A 639 2.64 20.42 6.42
N ALA A 640 3.68 20.06 7.20
CA ALA A 640 3.51 19.39 8.49
C ALA A 640 2.62 20.16 9.48
N TYR A 641 2.52 21.49 9.34
CA TYR A 641 1.60 22.31 10.15
C TYR A 641 0.14 21.85 10.04
N PHE A 642 -0.26 21.41 8.83
CA PHE A 642 -1.63 21.03 8.51
C PHE A 642 -2.03 19.67 9.06
N ASP A 643 -1.11 18.89 9.64
CA ASP A 643 -1.37 17.59 10.25
C ASP A 643 -2.46 17.63 11.32
N ARG A 644 -2.63 18.79 11.98
CA ARG A 644 -3.69 19.02 12.97
C ARG A 644 -5.11 18.93 12.38
N TYR A 645 -5.25 18.99 11.04
CA TYR A 645 -6.52 18.96 10.31
C TYR A 645 -6.67 17.76 9.36
N LEU A 646 -5.74 16.78 9.44
CA LEU A 646 -5.65 15.69 8.47
C LEU A 646 -6.88 14.77 8.41
N LEU A 647 -7.52 14.54 9.56
CA LEU A 647 -8.71 13.69 9.65
C LEU A 647 -10.02 14.47 9.45
N ASP A 648 -10.15 15.64 10.09
CA ASP A 648 -11.37 16.44 10.11
C ASP A 648 -11.06 17.93 10.34
N ILE A 649 -11.87 18.81 9.74
CA ILE A 649 -11.83 20.25 10.04
C ILE A 649 -12.45 20.51 11.42
N GLN A 650 -11.65 21.09 12.32
CA GLN A 650 -12.04 21.41 13.69
C GLN A 650 -12.42 22.89 13.84
N PRO A 651 -13.25 23.27 14.83
CA PRO A 651 -13.60 24.68 15.06
C PRO A 651 -12.41 25.59 15.40
N SER A 652 -11.26 25.03 15.82
CA SER A 652 -10.01 25.78 15.96
C SER A 652 -9.59 26.50 14.68
N ILE A 653 -10.07 26.05 13.50
CA ILE A 653 -9.87 26.73 12.22
C ILE A 653 -10.35 28.19 12.24
N LEU A 654 -11.33 28.54 13.08
CA LEU A 654 -11.84 29.91 13.24
C LEU A 654 -10.80 30.87 13.83
N LYS A 655 -9.76 30.32 14.47
CA LYS A 655 -8.67 31.07 15.11
C LYS A 655 -7.40 31.09 14.26
N GLU A 656 -7.38 30.36 13.15
CA GLU A 656 -6.20 30.30 12.27
C GLU A 656 -6.01 31.62 11.53
N ASN A 657 -4.75 32.00 11.34
CA ASN A 657 -4.40 33.16 10.52
C ASN A 657 -4.41 32.73 9.05
N VAL A 658 -5.43 33.18 8.31
CA VAL A 658 -5.62 32.83 6.88
C VAL A 658 -4.40 33.19 6.04
N GLN A 659 -3.77 34.35 6.26
CA GLN A 659 -2.59 34.77 5.50
C GLN A 659 -1.39 33.85 5.77
N ASP A 660 -1.23 33.38 7.01
CA ASP A 660 -0.17 32.45 7.38
C ASP A 660 -0.37 31.06 6.75
N LEU A 661 -1.62 30.57 6.72
CA LEU A 661 -1.96 29.33 6.00
C LEU A 661 -1.66 29.44 4.50
N GLU A 662 -2.05 30.56 3.88
CA GLU A 662 -1.74 30.86 2.47
C GLU A 662 -0.24 30.87 2.20
N ALA A 663 0.56 31.51 3.07
CA ALA A 663 2.00 31.60 2.92
C ALA A 663 2.67 30.22 2.96
N LYS A 664 2.25 29.34 3.88
CA LYS A 664 2.76 27.95 3.97
C LYS A 664 2.43 27.12 2.74
N ILE A 665 1.18 27.19 2.26
CA ILE A 665 0.75 26.48 1.05
C ILE A 665 1.49 27.00 -0.17
N LYS A 666 1.66 28.33 -0.28
CA LYS A 666 2.40 28.95 -1.36
C LYS A 666 3.86 28.50 -1.35
N LEU A 667 4.52 28.48 -0.20
CA LEU A 667 5.89 27.98 -0.08
C LEU A 667 5.99 26.53 -0.58
N ALA A 668 5.11 25.65 -0.11
CA ALA A 668 5.12 24.24 -0.52
C ALA A 668 4.92 24.07 -2.03
N ARG A 669 4.02 24.87 -2.64
CA ARG A 669 3.76 24.88 -4.09
C ARG A 669 4.93 25.42 -4.88
N ASP A 670 5.45 26.59 -4.51
CA ASP A 670 6.60 27.20 -5.18
C ASP A 670 7.81 26.27 -5.18
N MET A 671 8.05 25.56 -4.06
CA MET A 671 9.15 24.60 -3.96
C MET A 671 8.91 23.36 -4.84
N TRP A 672 7.68 22.85 -4.86
CA TRP A 672 7.30 21.76 -5.77
C TRP A 672 7.50 22.14 -7.23
N ASP A 673 7.03 23.32 -7.65
CA ASP A 673 7.12 23.78 -9.03
C ASP A 673 8.58 23.97 -9.47
N LYS A 674 9.43 24.50 -8.59
CA LYS A 674 10.89 24.60 -8.84
C LYS A 674 11.55 23.23 -8.98
N ALA A 675 11.23 22.29 -8.08
CA ALA A 675 11.76 20.92 -8.17
C ALA A 675 11.25 20.20 -9.43
N TYR A 676 9.98 20.40 -9.78
CA TYR A 676 9.36 19.82 -10.99
C TYR A 676 10.00 20.34 -12.27
N ALA A 677 10.36 21.63 -12.33
CA ALA A 677 11.08 22.20 -13.45
C ALA A 677 12.46 21.54 -13.70
N ILE A 678 13.08 20.96 -12.68
CA ILE A 678 14.38 20.29 -12.77
C ILE A 678 14.21 18.79 -13.06
N SER A 679 13.32 18.10 -12.33
CA SER A 679 13.28 16.63 -12.30
C SER A 679 12.05 16.00 -12.95
N GLY A 680 11.03 16.80 -13.29
CA GLY A 680 9.84 16.47 -14.08
C GLY A 680 9.34 15.03 -13.91
N LYS A 681 9.54 14.20 -14.95
CA LYS A 681 9.11 12.79 -15.03
C LYS A 681 9.47 11.95 -13.80
N ALA A 682 10.62 12.21 -13.14
CA ALA A 682 10.98 11.46 -11.94
C ALA A 682 10.06 11.80 -10.76
N LEU A 683 9.68 13.07 -10.59
CA LEU A 683 8.70 13.48 -9.59
C LEU A 683 7.27 13.05 -9.95
N ASP A 684 6.97 12.82 -11.24
CA ASP A 684 5.74 12.14 -11.63
C ASP A 684 5.74 10.65 -11.26
N THR A 685 6.91 10.00 -11.27
CA THR A 685 7.04 8.57 -10.96
C THR A 685 7.09 8.31 -9.45
N PHE A 686 7.86 9.12 -8.71
CA PHE A 686 8.09 8.98 -7.28
C PHE A 686 7.59 10.21 -6.47
N PRO A 687 6.33 10.65 -6.60
CA PRO A 687 5.85 11.88 -5.95
C PRO A 687 5.69 11.78 -4.43
N ALA A 688 5.77 10.57 -3.86
CA ALA A 688 5.26 10.25 -2.54
C ALA A 688 3.86 10.84 -2.33
N TYR A 689 3.65 11.55 -1.22
CA TYR A 689 2.37 12.18 -0.92
C TYR A 689 2.42 13.72 -0.90
N TYR A 690 3.47 14.33 -1.46
CA TYR A 690 3.69 15.77 -1.36
C TYR A 690 2.56 16.60 -2.03
N ARG A 691 2.18 16.26 -3.27
CA ARG A 691 1.05 16.89 -3.97
C ARG A 691 -0.28 16.70 -3.26
N LEU A 692 -0.49 15.52 -2.65
CA LEU A 692 -1.67 15.25 -1.83
C LEU A 692 -1.67 16.12 -0.57
N GLY A 693 -0.50 16.34 0.04
CA GLY A 693 -0.31 17.26 1.16
C GLY A 693 -0.74 18.68 0.80
N ILE A 694 -0.29 19.21 -0.34
CA ILE A 694 -0.73 20.52 -0.86
C ILE A 694 -2.27 20.55 -1.00
N SER A 695 -2.85 19.55 -1.67
CA SER A 695 -4.30 19.51 -1.89
C SER A 695 -5.10 19.46 -0.58
N ARG A 696 -4.62 18.70 0.42
CA ARG A 696 -5.22 18.67 1.76
C ARG A 696 -5.11 20.04 2.44
N ALA A 697 -3.94 20.68 2.40
CA ALA A 697 -3.74 22.01 2.96
C ALA A 697 -4.63 23.08 2.30
N GLU A 698 -4.85 23.00 0.98
CA GLU A 698 -5.82 23.86 0.29
C GLU A 698 -7.26 23.62 0.76
N GLY A 699 -7.63 22.38 1.05
CA GLY A 699 -8.90 22.04 1.68
C GLY A 699 -9.08 22.71 3.04
N VAL A 700 -8.01 22.72 3.86
CA VAL A 700 -7.97 23.42 5.14
C VAL A 700 -8.11 24.93 4.95
N LEU A 701 -7.37 25.53 4.02
CA LEU A 701 -7.47 26.96 3.72
C LEU A 701 -8.88 27.36 3.27
N LYS A 702 -9.51 26.54 2.42
CA LYS A 702 -10.89 26.76 1.99
C LYS A 702 -11.84 26.76 3.19
N ALA A 703 -11.64 25.83 4.13
CA ALA A 703 -12.41 25.78 5.36
C ALA A 703 -12.09 26.95 6.30
N ALA A 704 -10.87 27.47 6.35
CA ALA A 704 -10.55 28.65 7.15
C ALA A 704 -11.23 29.92 6.60
N LYS A 705 -11.29 30.07 5.28
CA LYS A 705 -11.98 31.19 4.62
C LYS A 705 -13.50 31.08 4.71
N ASN A 706 -14.02 29.86 4.63
CA ASN A 706 -15.45 29.56 4.69
C ASN A 706 -15.66 28.41 5.69
N PRO A 707 -15.69 28.73 7.00
CA PRO A 707 -15.83 27.72 8.04
C PRO A 707 -17.12 26.92 7.86
N PRO A 708 -17.07 25.58 8.05
CA PRO A 708 -18.28 24.78 8.06
C PRO A 708 -19.21 25.24 9.19
N ASP A 709 -20.52 25.02 9.02
CA ASP A 709 -21.47 25.30 10.10
C ASP A 709 -21.22 24.33 11.26
N PHE A 710 -20.46 24.75 12.26
CA PHE A 710 -20.18 23.92 13.43
C PHE A 710 -21.44 23.64 14.27
N ASN A 711 -22.54 24.39 14.09
CA ASN A 711 -23.83 24.02 14.67
C ASN A 711 -24.44 22.79 14.00
N ALA A 712 -24.02 22.44 12.79
CA ALA A 712 -24.43 21.20 12.14
C ALA A 712 -23.89 19.95 12.87
N LEU A 713 -22.76 20.05 13.61
CA LEU A 713 -22.30 18.95 14.49
C LEU A 713 -23.25 18.73 15.66
N TYR A 714 -23.72 19.82 16.29
CA TYR A 714 -24.76 19.74 17.33
C TYR A 714 -26.07 19.16 16.77
N LYS A 715 -26.45 19.47 15.53
CA LYS A 715 -27.60 18.85 14.85
C LYS A 715 -27.37 17.36 14.56
N LYS A 716 -26.18 16.99 14.08
CA LYS A 716 -25.78 15.61 13.76
C LYS A 716 -25.85 14.70 14.99
N TYR A 717 -25.38 15.19 16.14
CA TYR A 717 -25.34 14.46 17.40
C TYR A 717 -26.44 14.90 18.38
N ALA A 718 -27.56 15.44 17.89
CA ALA A 718 -28.59 16.02 18.75
C ALA A 718 -29.14 15.03 19.78
N LYS A 719 -29.28 13.76 19.38
CA LYS A 719 -29.74 12.68 20.26
C LYS A 719 -28.73 12.41 21.38
N GLU A 720 -27.46 12.28 21.03
CA GLU A 720 -26.40 11.96 21.98
C GLU A 720 -26.07 13.16 22.88
N VAL A 721 -26.16 14.39 22.37
CA VAL A 721 -26.05 15.62 23.19
C VAL A 721 -27.15 15.66 24.25
N ALA A 722 -28.40 15.32 23.89
CA ALA A 722 -29.49 15.24 24.86
C ALA A 722 -29.26 14.14 25.90
N GLN A 723 -28.69 13.00 25.50
CA GLN A 723 -28.29 11.95 26.43
C GLN A 723 -27.18 12.43 27.40
N THR A 724 -26.14 13.08 26.87
CA THR A 724 -25.05 13.67 27.67
C THR A 724 -25.59 14.70 28.67
N GLU A 725 -26.62 15.48 28.32
CA GLU A 725 -27.25 16.42 29.27
C GLU A 725 -27.90 15.68 30.45
N GLY A 726 -28.62 14.58 30.19
CA GLY A 726 -29.17 13.72 31.23
C GLY A 726 -28.09 13.07 32.10
N GLU A 727 -26.98 12.65 31.50
CA GLU A 727 -25.82 12.12 32.22
C GLU A 727 -25.13 13.18 33.08
N ALA A 728 -24.96 14.41 32.59
CA ALA A 728 -24.40 15.52 33.35
C ALA A 728 -25.28 15.86 34.56
N ALA A 729 -26.61 15.84 34.40
CA ALA A 729 -27.54 16.00 35.52
C ALA A 729 -27.38 14.87 36.55
N LYS A 730 -27.25 13.62 36.11
CA LYS A 730 -27.11 12.44 36.97
C LYS A 730 -25.77 12.38 37.71
N PHE A 731 -24.66 12.59 37.00
CA PHE A 731 -23.30 12.32 37.50
C PHE A 731 -22.58 13.57 38.04
N ALA A 732 -22.94 14.77 37.57
CA ALA A 732 -22.33 16.04 37.99
C ALA A 732 -23.34 17.01 38.63
N GLY A 733 -24.60 16.61 38.77
CA GLY A 733 -25.67 17.46 39.34
C GLY A 733 -25.97 18.70 38.50
N TYR A 734 -25.68 18.68 37.19
CA TYR A 734 -25.91 19.81 36.29
C TYR A 734 -27.37 20.28 36.33
N SER A 735 -27.56 21.60 36.44
CA SER A 735 -28.87 22.22 36.35
C SER A 735 -28.83 23.55 35.61
N LYS A 736 -29.40 23.57 34.40
CA LYS A 736 -29.60 24.80 33.62
C LYS A 736 -30.37 25.88 34.39
N ALA A 737 -31.35 25.47 35.21
CA ALA A 737 -32.14 26.39 36.02
C ALA A 737 -31.33 27.10 37.12
N LYS A 738 -30.22 26.49 37.58
CA LYS A 738 -29.27 27.12 38.52
C LYS A 738 -28.24 28.01 37.83
N GLY A 739 -28.27 28.08 36.50
CA GLY A 739 -27.28 28.81 35.70
C GLY A 739 -25.97 28.03 35.50
N ASP A 740 -25.96 26.71 35.70
CA ASP A 740 -24.83 25.88 35.29
C ASP A 740 -24.69 25.92 33.76
N ILE A 741 -23.45 25.94 33.26
CA ILE A 741 -23.14 25.86 31.83
C ILE A 741 -22.68 24.44 31.54
N LEU A 742 -23.33 23.77 30.60
CA LEU A 742 -22.91 22.45 30.09
C LEU A 742 -22.22 22.61 28.75
N ILE A 743 -21.02 22.03 28.65
CA ILE A 743 -20.25 21.92 27.42
C ILE A 743 -20.14 20.43 27.10
N THR A 744 -20.79 20.01 26.02
CA THR A 744 -20.71 18.64 25.49
C THR A 744 -19.59 18.52 24.47
N ALA A 745 -19.25 17.30 24.05
CA ALA A 745 -18.14 17.05 23.11
C ALA A 745 -18.08 17.96 21.86
N PRO A 746 -19.21 18.30 21.17
CA PRO A 746 -19.17 19.27 20.07
C PRO A 746 -18.68 20.68 20.43
N GLY A 747 -18.71 21.06 21.71
CA GLY A 747 -18.18 22.32 22.23
C GLY A 747 -16.76 22.23 22.77
N ILE A 748 -16.12 21.06 22.68
CA ILE A 748 -14.72 20.84 23.07
C ILE A 748 -13.86 20.83 21.80
N PHE A 749 -13.05 21.86 21.63
CA PHE A 749 -12.18 22.10 20.49
C PHE A 749 -10.79 21.50 20.68
N GLY A 750 -10.34 20.70 19.72
CA GLY A 750 -9.10 19.91 19.81
C GLY A 750 -9.41 18.43 19.95
N GLY A 751 -8.46 17.64 20.44
CA GLY A 751 -8.56 16.19 20.43
C GLY A 751 -8.69 15.62 19.01
N ARG A 752 -9.02 14.34 18.88
CA ARG A 752 -9.19 13.66 17.57
C ARG A 752 -10.62 13.80 17.01
N GLY A 753 -11.33 14.87 17.38
CA GLY A 753 -12.70 15.12 16.96
C GLY A 753 -13.77 14.38 17.78
N VAL A 754 -15.03 14.62 17.43
CA VAL A 754 -16.21 14.14 18.16
C VAL A 754 -16.67 12.80 17.61
N SER A 755 -16.85 11.82 18.48
CA SER A 755 -17.41 10.52 18.12
C SER A 755 -18.35 9.99 19.20
N VAL A 756 -19.17 9.00 18.84
CA VAL A 756 -19.81 8.13 19.82
C VAL A 756 -18.91 6.93 19.98
N ASN A 757 -18.57 6.59 21.21
CA ASN A 757 -17.73 5.45 21.48
C ASN A 757 -18.49 4.15 21.22
N ASN A 758 -18.43 3.64 19.99
CA ASN A 758 -19.07 2.38 19.58
C ASN A 758 -18.15 1.17 19.81
N HIS A 759 -17.16 1.32 20.68
CA HIS A 759 -16.21 0.26 20.94
C HIS A 759 -16.84 -0.77 21.89
N SER A 760 -16.74 -2.05 21.55
CA SER A 760 -17.21 -3.20 22.36
C SER A 760 -16.65 -3.24 23.79
N MET A 761 -15.72 -2.34 24.10
CA MET A 761 -14.96 -2.26 25.35
C MET A 761 -15.73 -1.54 26.46
N TYR A 762 -16.67 -0.65 26.17
CA TYR A 762 -17.38 0.16 27.17
C TYR A 762 -18.57 -0.53 27.85
N ASN A 763 -18.68 -1.86 27.75
CA ASN A 763 -19.77 -2.66 28.35
C ASN A 763 -21.20 -2.10 28.07
N GLY A 764 -21.39 -1.43 26.94
CA GLY A 764 -22.65 -0.81 26.55
C GLY A 764 -22.85 0.65 27.01
N ASP A 765 -21.94 1.23 27.79
CA ASP A 765 -21.94 2.67 28.16
C ASP A 765 -21.30 3.54 27.06
N ASN A 766 -21.92 3.51 25.88
CA ASN A 766 -21.47 4.22 24.69
C ASN A 766 -21.88 5.69 24.79
N ARG A 767 -20.90 6.59 24.91
CA ARG A 767 -21.13 8.02 25.09
C ARG A 767 -20.49 8.84 23.98
N LEU A 768 -21.06 10.01 23.75
CA LEU A 768 -20.47 11.04 22.90
C LEU A 768 -19.26 11.64 23.62
N GLY A 769 -18.13 11.78 22.93
CA GLY A 769 -16.93 12.36 23.54
C GLY A 769 -15.87 12.76 22.53
N THR A 770 -14.82 13.37 23.06
CA THR A 770 -13.62 13.80 22.34
C THR A 770 -12.39 13.13 22.96
N PRO A 771 -11.68 12.25 22.22
CA PRO A 771 -10.45 11.63 22.71
C PRO A 771 -9.28 12.62 22.70
N LEU A 772 -8.56 12.70 23.82
CA LEU A 772 -7.32 13.44 23.98
C LEU A 772 -6.15 12.46 24.13
N TYR A 773 -5.23 12.46 23.16
CA TYR A 773 -4.15 11.47 23.04
C TYR A 773 -2.85 11.93 23.73
N GLY A 774 -1.81 11.09 23.73
CA GLY A 774 -0.52 11.41 24.37
C GLY A 774 0.11 12.72 23.89
N ALA A 775 1.00 13.29 24.72
CA ALA A 775 1.55 14.64 24.61
C ALA A 775 2.29 14.95 23.29
N GLN A 776 2.83 13.93 22.61
CA GLN A 776 3.51 14.06 21.33
C GLN A 776 2.54 14.11 20.13
N THR A 777 1.24 14.02 20.37
CA THR A 777 0.21 14.06 19.31
C THR A 777 -0.36 15.47 19.14
N PRO A 778 -0.85 15.84 17.94
CA PRO A 778 -1.59 17.10 17.75
C PRO A 778 -2.95 17.11 18.45
N TYR A 779 -3.35 15.99 19.06
CA TYR A 779 -4.66 15.76 19.67
C TYR A 779 -4.58 15.67 21.20
N ALA A 780 -3.47 16.09 21.81
CA ALA A 780 -3.26 15.96 23.25
C ALA A 780 -4.12 16.89 24.11
N LYS A 781 -4.80 17.85 23.47
CA LYS A 781 -5.46 18.97 24.12
C LYS A 781 -6.87 19.16 23.60
N GLY A 782 -7.81 19.33 24.52
CA GLY A 782 -9.16 19.83 24.28
C GLY A 782 -9.34 21.16 24.98
N SER A 783 -10.05 22.09 24.35
CA SER A 783 -10.31 23.43 24.88
C SER A 783 -11.75 23.83 24.64
N CYS A 784 -12.36 24.56 25.57
CA CYS A 784 -13.71 25.08 25.38
C CYS A 784 -13.82 26.48 25.96
N GLU A 785 -14.80 27.23 25.47
CA GLU A 785 -15.03 28.60 25.90
C GLU A 785 -16.34 28.71 26.65
N PHE A 786 -16.37 29.59 27.65
CA PHE A 786 -17.59 29.91 28.38
C PHE A 786 -17.59 31.37 28.82
N THR A 787 -18.77 31.98 28.78
CA THR A 787 -18.97 33.36 29.17
C THR A 787 -19.65 33.44 30.53
N LEU A 788 -19.15 34.32 31.39
CA LEU A 788 -19.75 34.66 32.68
C LEU A 788 -20.12 36.14 32.70
N ASP A 789 -21.41 36.44 32.85
CA ASP A 789 -21.91 37.81 32.97
C ASP A 789 -23.18 37.86 33.87
N PRO A 790 -23.09 38.35 35.12
CA PRO A 790 -21.89 38.75 35.86
C PRO A 790 -21.10 37.54 36.39
N ILE A 791 -19.80 37.73 36.67
CA ILE A 791 -19.00 36.78 37.47
C ILE A 791 -19.42 36.93 38.93
N LYS A 792 -19.95 35.88 39.56
CA LYS A 792 -20.53 35.88 40.91
C LYS A 792 -19.53 35.47 42.01
N GLY A 793 -18.57 34.61 41.69
CA GLY A 793 -17.66 34.03 42.67
C GLY A 793 -16.59 33.14 42.03
N ASP A 794 -16.08 32.21 42.81
CA ASP A 794 -15.26 31.11 42.30
C ASP A 794 -16.12 30.20 41.40
N VAL A 795 -15.46 29.50 40.49
CA VAL A 795 -16.14 28.60 39.55
C VAL A 795 -15.67 27.18 39.76
N GLU A 796 -16.62 26.28 39.97
CA GLU A 796 -16.40 24.84 39.92
C GLU A 796 -16.44 24.37 38.48
N ILE A 797 -15.39 23.67 38.05
CA ILE A 797 -15.29 23.02 36.73
C ILE A 797 -15.30 21.52 36.98
N LEU A 798 -16.32 20.83 36.45
CA LEU A 798 -16.48 19.39 36.55
C LEU A 798 -16.24 18.76 35.19
N VAL A 799 -15.17 17.99 35.06
CA VAL A 799 -14.79 17.29 33.82
C VAL A 799 -15.17 15.82 33.92
N SER A 800 -16.01 15.33 33.01
CA SER A 800 -16.36 13.91 32.91
C SER A 800 -15.55 13.24 31.81
N ALA A 801 -14.78 12.21 32.17
CA ALA A 801 -14.00 11.44 31.20
C ALA A 801 -13.86 9.96 31.59
N SER A 802 -13.41 9.15 30.62
CA SER A 802 -12.88 7.80 30.79
C SER A 802 -11.38 7.81 30.55
N ASP A 803 -10.67 6.92 31.24
CA ASP A 803 -9.26 6.63 30.96
C ASP A 803 -9.15 5.53 29.88
N ASP A 804 -7.94 5.30 29.38
CA ASP A 804 -7.64 4.15 28.52
C ASP A 804 -7.42 2.87 29.33
N GLU A 805 -7.21 1.76 28.61
CA GLU A 805 -7.15 0.43 29.21
C GLU A 805 -5.76 0.06 29.75
N ARG A 806 -4.88 1.04 29.95
CA ARG A 806 -3.51 0.80 30.43
C ARG A 806 -3.47 0.62 31.94
N ALA A 807 -2.38 -0.01 32.39
CA ALA A 807 -2.10 -0.14 33.81
C ALA A 807 -1.71 1.21 34.45
N ASP A 808 -0.99 2.05 33.70
CA ASP A 808 -0.55 3.37 34.15
C ASP A 808 -1.61 4.43 33.83
N LYS A 809 -1.91 5.30 34.80
CA LYS A 809 -2.84 6.42 34.65
C LYS A 809 -2.28 7.54 33.80
N CYS A 810 -3.12 8.14 32.97
CA CYS A 810 -2.76 9.31 32.18
C CYS A 810 -2.42 10.49 33.10
N LEU A 811 -1.33 11.19 32.82
CA LEU A 811 -1.06 12.49 33.43
C LEU A 811 -1.95 13.55 32.77
N VAL A 812 -2.80 14.22 33.53
CA VAL A 812 -3.78 15.19 33.02
C VAL A 812 -3.57 16.56 33.63
N ARG A 813 -3.70 17.61 32.81
CA ARG A 813 -3.76 19.00 33.26
C ARG A 813 -5.12 19.62 32.93
N ILE A 814 -5.69 20.34 33.89
CA ILE A 814 -6.86 21.20 33.69
C ILE A 814 -6.46 22.63 34.01
N SER A 815 -6.67 23.56 33.08
CA SER A 815 -6.34 24.96 33.24
C SER A 815 -7.48 25.88 32.80
N VAL A 816 -7.49 27.10 33.33
CA VAL A 816 -8.40 28.18 32.92
C VAL A 816 -7.58 29.42 32.56
N ASN A 817 -7.84 30.01 31.39
CA ASN A 817 -7.14 31.21 30.91
C ASN A 817 -5.58 31.11 30.96
N GLY A 818 -5.04 29.90 30.80
CA GLY A 818 -3.60 29.63 30.84
C GLY A 818 -3.05 29.24 32.22
N GLU A 819 -3.84 29.36 33.28
CA GLU A 819 -3.45 29.07 34.65
C GLU A 819 -3.88 27.65 35.07
N THR A 820 -2.93 26.87 35.60
CA THR A 820 -3.17 25.47 35.99
C THR A 820 -4.02 25.38 37.26
N LEU A 821 -5.13 24.66 37.18
CA LEU A 821 -6.02 24.35 38.31
C LEU A 821 -5.75 22.94 38.87
N TYR A 822 -5.31 22.03 38.00
CA TYR A 822 -4.96 20.67 38.35
C TYR A 822 -3.89 20.14 37.40
N GLU A 823 -2.92 19.41 37.94
CA GLU A 823 -1.96 18.61 37.20
C GLU A 823 -1.63 17.37 38.02
N GLY A 824 -1.81 16.18 37.44
CA GLY A 824 -1.56 14.92 38.12
C GLY A 824 -2.17 13.74 37.39
N ALA A 825 -1.91 12.53 37.90
CA ALA A 825 -2.54 11.31 37.37
C ALA A 825 -4.06 11.46 37.35
N ASP A 826 -4.71 10.99 36.31
CA ASP A 826 -6.15 11.05 36.20
C ASP A 826 -6.81 10.10 37.23
N ALA A 827 -8.07 10.39 37.55
CA ALA A 827 -8.89 9.57 38.43
C ALA A 827 -10.07 8.94 37.65
N PHE A 828 -9.97 8.90 36.32
CA PHE A 828 -11.01 8.36 35.47
C PHE A 828 -10.87 6.83 35.42
N PRO A 829 -11.99 6.09 35.45
CA PRO A 829 -11.96 4.65 35.37
C PRO A 829 -11.72 4.16 33.93
N ASP A 830 -11.20 2.94 33.80
CA ASP A 830 -11.19 2.21 32.52
C ASP A 830 -12.63 1.82 32.16
N LYS A 831 -13.02 1.96 30.88
CA LYS A 831 -14.32 1.56 30.30
C LYS A 831 -15.56 2.13 30.99
N ALA A 832 -15.41 3.18 31.77
CA ALA A 832 -16.50 3.84 32.50
C ALA A 832 -16.19 5.34 32.61
N TYR A 833 -17.14 6.11 33.14
CA TYR A 833 -16.97 7.55 33.29
C TYR A 833 -17.02 7.97 34.75
N ALA A 834 -16.12 8.88 35.12
CA ALA A 834 -16.14 9.57 36.40
C ALA A 834 -15.99 11.08 36.18
N VAL A 835 -16.36 11.84 37.21
CA VAL A 835 -16.31 13.31 37.20
C VAL A 835 -15.18 13.79 38.12
N LYS A 836 -14.28 14.60 37.58
CA LYS A 836 -13.26 15.33 38.34
C LYS A 836 -13.71 16.77 38.54
N SER A 837 -13.82 17.21 39.79
CA SER A 837 -14.10 18.61 40.15
C SER A 837 -12.79 19.36 40.44
N VAL A 838 -12.65 20.56 39.88
CA VAL A 838 -11.59 21.52 40.17
C VAL A 838 -12.20 22.92 40.36
N VAL A 839 -11.57 23.78 41.16
CA VAL A 839 -12.07 25.14 41.43
C VAL A 839 -11.16 26.17 40.79
N ALA A 840 -11.74 27.02 39.95
CA ALA A 840 -11.14 28.22 39.40
C ALA A 840 -11.42 29.42 40.34
N PRO A 841 -10.40 29.99 41.00
CA PRO A 841 -10.57 31.18 41.81
C PRO A 841 -11.07 32.36 40.97
N ARG A 842 -11.96 33.18 41.53
CA ARG A 842 -12.54 34.37 40.88
C ARG A 842 -11.48 35.24 40.17
N LYS A 843 -10.31 35.40 40.78
CA LYS A 843 -9.20 36.23 40.27
C LYS A 843 -8.65 35.76 38.91
N LEU A 844 -8.87 34.51 38.53
CA LEU A 844 -8.42 33.94 37.25
C LEU A 844 -9.50 34.04 36.16
N LEU A 845 -10.71 34.45 36.53
CA LEU A 845 -11.87 34.51 35.65
C LEU A 845 -12.03 35.92 35.07
N ARG A 846 -12.48 35.96 33.83
CA ARG A 846 -12.87 37.17 33.09
C ARG A 846 -14.23 36.94 32.43
N LYS A 847 -14.72 37.89 31.63
CA LYS A 847 -16.01 37.73 30.95
C LYS A 847 -16.02 36.48 30.06
N ASP A 848 -15.02 36.34 29.21
CA ASP A 848 -14.88 35.20 28.29
C ASP A 848 -13.67 34.35 28.68
N ASN A 849 -13.93 33.11 29.08
CA ASN A 849 -12.95 32.22 29.66
C ASN A 849 -12.68 31.04 28.75
N THR A 850 -11.46 30.51 28.82
CA THR A 850 -11.09 29.28 28.12
C THR A 850 -10.68 28.23 29.14
N ILE A 851 -11.33 27.07 29.10
CA ILE A 851 -10.89 25.86 29.81
C ILE A 851 -10.05 25.04 28.85
N VAL A 852 -8.99 24.44 29.38
CA VAL A 852 -8.14 23.51 28.65
C VAL A 852 -7.99 22.24 29.47
N VAL A 853 -8.20 21.10 28.82
CA VAL A 853 -7.91 19.76 29.34
C VAL A 853 -6.81 19.16 28.46
N GLU A 854 -5.74 18.70 29.07
CA GLU A 854 -4.55 18.18 28.37
C GLU A 854 -4.16 16.81 28.91
N ASN A 855 -3.80 15.89 28.01
CA ASN A 855 -3.11 14.65 28.34
C ASN A 855 -1.60 14.88 28.14
N LEU A 856 -0.87 14.87 29.25
CA LEU A 856 0.57 15.10 29.31
C LEU A 856 1.39 13.81 29.22
N SER A 857 0.73 12.66 29.17
CA SER A 857 1.41 11.37 29.13
C SER A 857 2.20 11.19 27.83
N PRO A 858 3.42 10.65 27.87
CA PRO A 858 4.16 10.28 26.67
C PRO A 858 3.35 9.28 25.83
N GLY A 859 3.14 9.58 24.56
CA GLY A 859 2.49 8.71 23.60
C GLY A 859 3.43 7.70 22.96
N ASP A 860 2.95 6.48 22.77
CA ASP A 860 3.74 5.37 22.19
C ASP A 860 3.94 5.52 20.68
N ASN A 861 3.15 6.40 20.05
CA ASN A 861 3.28 6.76 18.65
C ASN A 861 2.81 8.20 18.42
N PRO A 862 3.19 8.83 17.29
CA PRO A 862 2.84 10.22 17.00
C PRO A 862 1.35 10.53 16.86
N ARG A 863 0.44 9.55 17.06
CA ARG A 863 -0.99 9.71 16.74
C ARG A 863 -2.03 9.14 17.69
N GLY A 864 -1.73 8.41 18.77
CA GLY A 864 -2.86 7.61 19.27
C GLY A 864 -2.90 6.91 20.60
N VAL A 865 -1.93 6.91 21.49
CA VAL A 865 -2.13 6.34 22.86
C VAL A 865 -0.99 6.83 23.74
N PRO A 866 -1.18 7.03 25.06
CA PRO A 866 -2.42 6.78 25.81
C PRO A 866 -3.50 7.85 25.53
N TRP A 867 -4.73 7.66 26.01
CA TRP A 867 -5.81 8.64 25.82
C TRP A 867 -6.74 8.78 27.02
N ILE A 868 -7.36 9.96 27.14
CA ILE A 868 -8.57 10.15 27.93
C ILE A 868 -9.73 10.52 27.01
N TYR A 869 -10.93 10.06 27.31
CA TYR A 869 -12.12 10.30 26.50
C TYR A 869 -13.07 11.24 27.21
N VAL A 870 -13.03 12.53 26.86
CA VAL A 870 -13.80 13.59 27.53
C VAL A 870 -15.23 13.63 26.97
N ASN A 871 -16.22 13.38 27.82
CA ASN A 871 -17.64 13.39 27.46
C ASN A 871 -18.24 14.80 27.57
N PHE A 872 -18.14 15.40 28.76
CA PHE A 872 -18.70 16.73 29.04
C PHE A 872 -17.90 17.49 30.09
N ILE A 873 -18.12 18.80 30.13
CA ILE A 873 -17.64 19.73 31.14
C ILE A 873 -18.83 20.54 31.67
N VAL A 874 -18.98 20.61 33.00
CA VAL A 874 -19.95 21.50 33.66
C VAL A 874 -19.20 22.64 34.34
N VAL A 875 -19.68 23.86 34.14
CA VAL A 875 -19.17 25.06 34.78
C VAL A 875 -20.25 25.62 35.69
N ARG A 876 -19.94 25.73 36.99
CA ARG A 876 -20.87 26.18 38.03
C ARG A 876 -20.26 27.34 38.81
N GLN A 877 -20.98 28.44 38.91
CA GLN A 877 -20.60 29.54 39.80
C GLN A 877 -20.99 29.17 41.24
N LYS A 878 -20.03 29.29 42.17
CA LYS A 878 -20.27 29.09 43.62
C LYS A 878 -20.85 30.33 44.28
#